data_AF-A0A3B9W6M7-F1
#
_entry.id   AF-A0A3B9W6M7-F1
#
_cell.length_a   1.000
_cell.length_b   1.000
_cell.length_c   1.000
_cell.angle_alpha   90.00
_cell.angle_beta   90.00
_cell.angle_gamma   90.00
#
_symmetry.space_group_name_H-M   'P 1'
#
loop_
_entity.id
_entity.type
_entity.pdbx_description
1 polymer ?
#
loop_
_entity_poly.entity_id
_entity_poly.type
_entity_poly.pdbx_seq_one_letter_code
_entity_poly.pdbx_strand_id
1 'polypeptide(L)'
;MNSSPQIGNNGKTTVTGYKYLDTDGNGERASTLIQGEKPNVVLVLDTSGSTNITFQGTQDIPDLNNDNRGNTVLDSEIAAAGALHAYLHDSGYTSSNLGLVEFNEGYDWDPINYPSASIIYDGLVETQDASGNFKFNESAKTLQSGGGTDFDAGLLKAEELVKSWNNGPANIIFLSDGEPNGGDFGVATATRLTAEGYNIQAFGVGSGARVDPLNNIDSDGSAYVFTSSDNLFDVLSGNLTGDIADSVTYTEDGVPGIEIYLDIDGNGTHDQGEPKTTTDQDGNYSLEFSNPLNNVSLTTTYYVREIIPSGYQQTEAPISGGSIVLDNNIADATITDINFGNIEQDEPIVVPSDPPVSLAFADFTPPYITGASIDGNSVTVAFNEEIQDVADKSLLDNNRFDIKINKRSATINSYSLDSSGRSVTLELEKSATPRDNVTVGYKDSTNNQLDGVIQDIAGNDMDSLSKKVVTVTSTSTVLSIISAEAEGRQIELSFNDSLKRTIPKARSIKVTANGEKNKVKDIIIGSDQMTVTLMMQRDINPGEEVQLTYKDASGDQKKRVFQNDLGDDLSTINKMTVTTGSYDGASKPELVNASGMFDEITMNFDQTLKKGRLQPGLFQVKSGSQTYRVRKASVAKRSSQVILELKNNLPLFTEDPLTISYMDMNGDQTRGVVQAISGLDAGSITDAQLLMF
;
A
#
# COMPACT_ATOMS: atom_id res chain seq x y z
N MET A 1 -9.17 15.54 -40.12
CA MET A 1 -9.82 16.06 -38.91
C MET A 1 -10.86 15.04 -38.48
N ASN A 2 -10.56 14.28 -37.43
CA ASN A 2 -11.50 13.60 -36.55
C ASN A 2 -10.64 12.95 -35.48
N SER A 3 -10.49 13.65 -34.36
CA SER A 3 -9.88 13.18 -33.12
C SER A 3 -10.87 12.28 -32.40
N SER A 4 -10.54 10.99 -32.24
CA SER A 4 -11.23 10.14 -31.26
C SER A 4 -10.70 10.48 -29.85
N PRO A 5 -11.59 10.62 -28.85
CA PRO A 5 -11.22 11.03 -27.51
C PRO A 5 -10.51 9.89 -26.76
N GLN A 6 -9.45 10.24 -26.03
CA GLN A 6 -8.92 9.40 -24.96
C GLN A 6 -9.97 9.36 -23.85
N ILE A 7 -10.52 8.18 -23.56
CA ILE A 7 -11.31 7.97 -22.33
C ILE A 7 -10.27 7.72 -21.24
N GLY A 8 -9.81 8.78 -20.59
CA GLY A 8 -9.23 8.68 -19.26
C GLY A 8 -10.38 8.41 -18.30
N ASN A 9 -10.25 7.40 -17.45
CA ASN A 9 -11.12 7.25 -16.30
C ASN A 9 -10.82 8.43 -15.36
N ASN A 10 -11.64 9.48 -15.41
CA ASN A 10 -11.62 10.59 -14.47
C ASN A 10 -12.44 10.18 -13.24
N GLY A 11 -11.91 9.29 -12.40
CA GLY A 11 -12.58 8.93 -11.15
C GLY A 11 -12.64 10.15 -10.23
N LYS A 12 -13.79 10.41 -9.62
CA LYS A 12 -13.94 11.50 -8.65
C LYS A 12 -13.75 10.95 -7.24
N THR A 13 -12.91 11.59 -6.44
CA THR A 13 -12.81 11.30 -5.00
C THR A 13 -13.47 12.42 -4.24
N THR A 14 -14.22 12.08 -3.21
CA THR A 14 -14.87 13.03 -2.31
C THR A 14 -14.37 12.81 -0.90
N VAL A 15 -13.86 13.86 -0.26
CA VAL A 15 -13.55 13.86 1.18
C VAL A 15 -14.63 14.66 1.90
N THR A 16 -15.18 14.12 2.97
CA THR A 16 -16.21 14.78 3.80
C THR A 16 -15.83 14.75 5.26
N GLY A 17 -16.26 15.76 6.00
CA GLY A 17 -16.11 15.80 7.45
C GLY A 17 -16.68 17.09 8.04
N TYR A 18 -16.28 17.38 9.27
CA TYR A 18 -16.91 18.40 10.09
C TYR A 18 -15.90 19.37 10.72
N LYS A 19 -16.19 20.66 10.69
CA LYS A 19 -15.46 21.69 11.42
C LYS A 19 -16.27 22.11 12.64
N TYR A 20 -15.68 22.05 13.83
CA TYR A 20 -16.34 22.46 15.08
C TYR A 20 -15.45 23.35 15.96
N LEU A 21 -16.12 24.03 16.89
CA LEU A 21 -15.51 24.75 17.98
C LEU A 21 -15.23 23.75 19.12
N ASP A 22 -13.97 23.42 19.29
CA ASP A 22 -13.48 22.62 20.41
C ASP A 22 -13.32 23.55 21.61
N THR A 23 -14.39 23.67 22.40
CA THR A 23 -14.49 24.62 23.51
C THR A 23 -13.60 24.20 24.67
N ASP A 24 -13.33 22.91 24.76
CA ASP A 24 -12.75 22.25 25.92
C ASP A 24 -11.27 21.84 25.64
N GLY A 25 -10.85 21.91 24.37
CA GLY A 25 -9.48 21.81 23.89
C GLY A 25 -8.96 20.38 23.79
N ASN A 26 -9.84 19.38 23.87
CA ASN A 26 -9.45 17.97 23.89
C ASN A 26 -9.22 17.37 22.49
N GLY A 27 -9.57 18.11 21.42
CA GLY A 27 -9.43 17.67 20.04
C GLY A 27 -10.49 16.68 19.57
N GLU A 28 -11.62 16.58 20.27
CA GLU A 28 -12.75 15.69 19.99
C GLU A 28 -14.07 16.43 20.16
N ARG A 29 -15.01 16.22 19.24
CA ARG A 29 -16.27 16.94 19.28
C ARG A 29 -17.16 16.45 20.42
N ALA A 30 -17.46 17.32 21.39
CA ALA A 30 -18.29 16.94 22.53
C ALA A 30 -19.72 16.54 22.11
N SER A 31 -20.33 15.63 22.87
CA SER A 31 -21.69 15.13 22.62
C SER A 31 -22.52 14.98 23.89
N THR A 32 -23.81 14.68 23.77
CA THR A 32 -24.64 14.33 24.92
C THR A 32 -24.25 12.99 25.53
N LEU A 33 -23.53 12.11 24.82
CA LEU A 33 -23.02 10.83 25.33
C LEU A 33 -21.91 11.04 26.36
N ILE A 34 -20.92 11.87 26.00
CA ILE A 34 -19.76 12.15 26.83
C ILE A 34 -19.52 13.66 26.90
N GLN A 35 -19.58 14.19 28.12
CA GLN A 35 -19.44 15.61 28.41
C GLN A 35 -18.20 15.88 29.29
N GLY A 36 -17.50 16.97 28.97
CA GLY A 36 -16.43 17.57 29.77
C GLY A 36 -15.01 17.21 29.33
N GLU A 37 -14.06 18.13 29.58
CA GLU A 37 -12.63 18.08 29.16
C GLU A 37 -11.88 16.79 29.57
N LYS A 38 -12.29 16.16 30.67
CA LYS A 38 -11.75 14.91 31.20
C LYS A 38 -12.90 14.07 31.70
N PRO A 39 -13.65 13.46 30.78
CA PRO A 39 -14.93 12.89 31.12
C PRO A 39 -14.71 11.64 31.97
N ASN A 40 -15.10 11.70 33.24
CA ASN A 40 -15.23 10.48 34.04
C ASN A 40 -16.45 9.73 33.52
N VAL A 41 -16.34 8.41 33.32
CA VAL A 41 -17.40 7.60 32.73
C VAL A 41 -17.68 6.39 33.58
N VAL A 42 -18.96 6.09 33.81
CA VAL A 42 -19.41 4.80 34.36
C VAL A 42 -20.33 4.15 33.33
N LEU A 43 -19.96 2.96 32.88
CA LEU A 43 -20.84 2.09 32.12
C LEU A 43 -21.61 1.20 33.10
N VAL A 44 -22.94 1.25 33.02
CA VAL A 44 -23.86 0.49 33.87
C VAL A 44 -24.59 -0.51 32.98
N LEU A 45 -24.29 -1.80 33.15
CA LEU A 45 -24.79 -2.88 32.31
C LEU A 45 -25.81 -3.73 33.06
N ASP A 46 -26.97 -3.89 32.45
CA ASP A 46 -27.94 -4.92 32.83
C ASP A 46 -27.34 -6.29 32.57
N THR A 47 -27.27 -7.13 33.60
CA THR A 47 -26.85 -8.54 33.47
C THR A 47 -28.00 -9.47 33.82
N SER A 48 -29.24 -9.01 33.73
CA SER A 48 -30.44 -9.81 33.96
C SER A 48 -30.51 -11.03 33.04
N GLY A 49 -31.31 -12.02 33.42
CA GLY A 49 -31.44 -13.25 32.64
C GLY A 49 -31.97 -13.04 31.21
N SER A 50 -32.65 -11.92 30.92
CA SER A 50 -33.12 -11.60 29.56
C SER A 50 -31.98 -11.30 28.59
N THR A 51 -30.83 -10.81 29.09
CA THR A 51 -29.67 -10.49 28.26
C THR A 51 -29.08 -11.70 27.51
N ASN A 52 -29.47 -12.92 27.89
CA ASN A 52 -29.07 -14.16 27.24
C ASN A 52 -29.97 -14.54 26.03
N ILE A 53 -30.73 -13.59 25.49
CA ILE A 53 -31.45 -13.73 24.23
C ILE A 53 -30.58 -13.31 23.04
N THR A 54 -30.89 -13.81 21.85
CA THR A 54 -30.15 -13.44 20.63
C THR A 54 -30.33 -11.97 20.26
N PHE A 55 -29.22 -11.29 20.00
CA PHE A 55 -29.15 -9.93 19.50
C PHE A 55 -27.98 -9.84 18.53
N GLN A 56 -28.25 -9.46 17.28
CA GLN A 56 -27.28 -9.58 16.19
C GLN A 56 -27.41 -8.40 15.22
N GLY A 57 -26.29 -8.07 14.59
CA GLY A 57 -26.18 -7.07 13.53
C GLY A 57 -25.75 -7.71 12.22
N THR A 58 -24.99 -6.96 11.43
CA THR A 58 -24.35 -7.46 10.20
C THR A 58 -23.20 -8.42 10.48
N GLN A 59 -22.57 -8.31 11.65
CA GLN A 59 -21.48 -9.18 12.11
C GLN A 59 -21.92 -10.10 13.25
N ASP A 60 -21.38 -11.32 13.24
CA ASP A 60 -21.51 -12.26 14.35
C ASP A 60 -20.53 -11.89 15.47
N ILE A 61 -21.04 -11.76 16.69
CA ILE A 61 -20.29 -11.52 17.92
C ILE A 61 -20.02 -12.89 18.57
N PRO A 62 -18.75 -13.25 18.80
CA PRO A 62 -18.40 -14.51 19.46
C PRO A 62 -18.86 -14.53 20.91
N ASP A 63 -18.77 -15.70 21.54
CA ASP A 63 -18.93 -15.84 22.99
C ASP A 63 -17.77 -15.11 23.69
N LEU A 64 -18.07 -13.99 24.36
CA LEU A 64 -17.05 -13.12 24.98
C LEU A 64 -16.86 -13.39 26.47
N ASN A 65 -17.86 -13.99 27.13
CA ASN A 65 -17.82 -14.26 28.57
C ASN A 65 -17.70 -15.75 28.93
N ASN A 66 -17.44 -16.60 27.94
CA ASN A 66 -17.26 -18.04 28.07
C ASN A 66 -18.49 -18.77 28.64
N ASP A 67 -19.71 -18.28 28.37
CA ASP A 67 -20.95 -18.94 28.78
C ASP A 67 -21.40 -20.05 27.78
N ASN A 68 -20.66 -20.23 26.69
CA ASN A 68 -20.89 -21.12 25.55
C ASN A 68 -21.99 -20.63 24.58
N ARG A 69 -22.34 -19.35 24.62
CA ARG A 69 -23.30 -18.72 23.72
C ARG A 69 -22.68 -17.42 23.20
N GLY A 70 -22.75 -17.23 21.89
CA GLY A 70 -22.41 -15.95 21.26
C GLY A 70 -23.68 -15.29 20.73
N ASN A 71 -23.54 -14.09 20.18
CA ASN A 71 -24.65 -13.30 19.62
C ASN A 71 -25.79 -13.06 20.63
N THR A 72 -25.48 -12.94 21.93
CA THR A 72 -26.47 -12.53 22.92
C THR A 72 -26.48 -11.01 23.10
N VAL A 73 -27.50 -10.48 23.80
CA VAL A 73 -27.48 -9.07 24.22
C VAL A 73 -26.24 -8.82 25.08
N LEU A 74 -25.96 -9.70 26.05
CA LEU A 74 -24.81 -9.54 26.93
C LEU A 74 -23.47 -9.58 26.17
N ASP A 75 -23.30 -10.49 25.19
CA ASP A 75 -22.10 -10.47 24.34
C ASP A 75 -21.95 -9.15 23.58
N SER A 76 -23.07 -8.60 23.10
CA SER A 76 -23.07 -7.31 22.41
C SER A 76 -22.75 -6.14 23.33
N GLU A 77 -23.26 -6.15 24.57
CA GLU A 77 -22.93 -5.14 25.57
C GLU A 77 -21.46 -5.24 26.03
N ILE A 78 -20.90 -6.44 26.15
CA ILE A 78 -19.46 -6.64 26.45
C ILE A 78 -18.59 -6.13 25.30
N ALA A 79 -18.95 -6.44 24.06
CA ALA A 79 -18.26 -5.91 22.89
C ALA A 79 -18.36 -4.37 22.83
N ALA A 80 -19.52 -3.80 23.16
CA ALA A 80 -19.76 -2.37 23.11
C ALA A 80 -19.08 -1.63 24.28
N ALA A 81 -18.90 -2.28 25.43
CA ALA A 81 -18.03 -1.80 26.49
C ALA A 81 -16.59 -1.67 25.98
N GLY A 82 -16.10 -2.66 25.22
CA GLY A 82 -14.79 -2.58 24.55
C GLY A 82 -14.71 -1.41 23.56
N ALA A 83 -15.76 -1.17 22.78
CA ALA A 83 -15.84 -0.03 21.85
C ALA A 83 -15.81 1.32 22.60
N LEU A 84 -16.54 1.46 23.70
CA LEU A 84 -16.50 2.64 24.57
C LEU A 84 -15.13 2.86 25.18
N HIS A 85 -14.48 1.80 25.65
CA HIS A 85 -13.14 1.88 26.18
C HIS A 85 -12.14 2.36 25.13
N ALA A 86 -12.20 1.80 23.92
CA ALA A 86 -11.36 2.21 22.79
C ALA A 86 -11.61 3.67 22.43
N TYR A 87 -12.87 4.07 22.27
CA TYR A 87 -13.25 5.47 22.02
C TYR A 87 -12.65 6.41 23.07
N LEU A 88 -12.80 6.10 24.35
CA LEU A 88 -12.25 6.92 25.43
C LEU A 88 -10.73 7.00 25.42
N HIS A 89 -10.07 5.85 25.18
CA HIS A 89 -8.63 5.75 25.17
C HIS A 89 -8.02 6.51 23.98
N ASP A 90 -8.58 6.31 22.79
CA ASP A 90 -8.07 6.83 21.52
C ASP A 90 -8.37 8.32 21.36
N SER A 91 -9.46 8.78 21.96
CA SER A 91 -9.78 10.21 22.16
C SER A 91 -8.86 10.90 23.18
N GLY A 92 -7.84 10.22 23.71
CA GLY A 92 -6.88 10.82 24.65
C GLY A 92 -7.38 10.98 26.08
N TYR A 93 -8.54 10.43 26.45
CA TYR A 93 -9.08 10.47 27.81
C TYR A 93 -8.46 9.41 28.74
N THR A 94 -7.21 9.02 28.48
CA THR A 94 -6.48 7.95 29.18
C THR A 94 -6.42 8.14 30.70
N SER A 95 -6.38 9.39 31.15
CA SER A 95 -6.33 9.79 32.57
C SER A 95 -7.70 9.98 33.23
N SER A 96 -8.81 9.78 32.50
CA SER A 96 -10.16 9.85 33.05
C SER A 96 -10.48 8.63 33.90
N ASN A 97 -11.33 8.78 34.92
CA ASN A 97 -11.85 7.64 35.67
C ASN A 97 -12.87 6.90 34.81
N LEU A 98 -12.75 5.57 34.80
CA LEU A 98 -13.65 4.66 34.12
C LEU A 98 -14.16 3.62 35.11
N GLY A 99 -15.47 3.46 35.14
CA GLY A 99 -16.19 2.51 35.98
C GLY A 99 -16.98 1.52 35.16
N LEU A 100 -17.05 0.27 35.63
CA LEU A 100 -18.01 -0.73 35.14
C LEU A 100 -18.87 -1.20 36.30
N VAL A 101 -20.18 -1.02 36.17
CA VAL A 101 -21.17 -1.50 37.12
C VAL A 101 -22.05 -2.52 36.41
N GLU A 102 -22.23 -3.69 37.02
CA GLU A 102 -23.28 -4.62 36.61
C GLU A 102 -24.49 -4.48 37.53
N PHE A 103 -25.68 -4.78 37.02
CA PHE A 103 -26.87 -4.91 37.85
C PHE A 103 -27.83 -5.99 37.35
N ASN A 104 -28.55 -6.60 38.29
CA ASN A 104 -29.65 -7.54 38.06
C ASN A 104 -30.54 -7.59 39.31
N GLU A 105 -31.51 -8.50 39.38
CA GLU A 105 -32.26 -8.76 40.61
C GLU A 105 -31.45 -9.69 41.53
N GLY A 106 -30.91 -9.13 42.60
CA GLY A 106 -30.25 -9.86 43.67
C GLY A 106 -31.24 -10.60 44.57
N TYR A 107 -30.72 -11.37 45.52
CA TYR A 107 -31.54 -12.08 46.49
C TYR A 107 -31.52 -11.37 47.85
N ASP A 108 -32.66 -10.84 48.29
CA ASP A 108 -32.82 -10.21 49.62
C ASP A 108 -32.32 -11.07 50.79
N TRP A 109 -32.36 -12.40 50.64
CA TRP A 109 -31.96 -13.34 51.68
C TRP A 109 -30.44 -13.58 51.76
N ASP A 110 -29.67 -13.23 50.72
CA ASP A 110 -28.20 -13.30 50.69
C ASP A 110 -27.58 -12.23 49.77
N PRO A 111 -27.71 -10.96 50.13
CA PRO A 111 -27.27 -9.84 49.29
C PRO A 111 -25.74 -9.69 49.24
N ILE A 112 -24.98 -10.46 50.04
CA ILE A 112 -23.51 -10.44 50.00
C ILE A 112 -23.00 -11.32 48.85
N ASN A 113 -23.60 -12.51 48.67
CA ASN A 113 -23.19 -13.43 47.60
C ASN A 113 -23.99 -13.23 46.31
N TYR A 114 -25.17 -12.60 46.40
CA TYR A 114 -26.04 -12.31 45.26
C TYR A 114 -26.55 -10.86 45.34
N PRO A 115 -25.65 -9.87 45.22
CA PRO A 115 -26.04 -8.46 45.20
C PRO A 115 -26.83 -8.13 43.94
N SER A 116 -27.76 -7.19 44.02
CA SER A 116 -28.48 -6.65 42.86
C SER A 116 -27.60 -5.77 41.95
N ALA A 117 -26.44 -5.31 42.44
CA ALA A 117 -25.48 -4.56 41.63
C ALA A 117 -24.07 -4.60 42.23
N SER A 118 -23.05 -4.61 41.37
CA SER A 118 -21.64 -4.68 41.76
C SER A 118 -20.79 -3.74 40.92
N ILE A 119 -19.75 -3.14 41.53
CA ILE A 119 -18.68 -2.47 40.78
C ILE A 119 -17.69 -3.56 40.34
N ILE A 120 -17.60 -3.78 39.04
CA ILE A 120 -16.74 -4.78 38.41
C ILE A 120 -15.40 -4.17 38.01
N TYR A 121 -15.38 -2.86 37.78
CA TYR A 121 -14.16 -2.12 37.52
C TYR A 121 -14.24 -0.70 38.09
N ASP A 122 -13.13 -0.25 38.67
CA ASP A 122 -12.88 1.11 39.15
C ASP A 122 -11.38 1.42 38.93
N GLY A 123 -11.09 2.31 37.97
CA GLY A 123 -9.73 2.67 37.62
C GLY A 123 -9.67 3.77 36.57
N LEU A 124 -8.48 4.03 36.04
CA LEU A 124 -8.30 4.93 34.89
C LEU A 124 -8.55 4.18 33.59
N VAL A 125 -8.91 4.90 32.52
CA VAL A 125 -9.01 4.34 31.16
C VAL A 125 -7.72 3.59 30.79
N GLU A 126 -6.54 4.13 31.10
CA GLU A 126 -5.25 3.50 30.75
C GLU A 126 -4.84 2.29 31.61
N THR A 127 -5.66 1.83 32.56
CA THR A 127 -5.20 0.83 33.53
C THR A 127 -5.07 -0.56 32.91
N GLN A 128 -3.83 -1.06 32.83
CA GLN A 128 -3.51 -2.39 32.33
C GLN A 128 -3.19 -3.41 33.44
N ASP A 129 -3.34 -4.69 33.15
CA ASP A 129 -2.85 -5.80 33.95
C ASP A 129 -1.35 -6.05 33.74
N ALA A 130 -0.80 -7.08 34.40
CA ALA A 130 0.63 -7.42 34.27
C ALA A 130 1.00 -7.97 32.89
N SER A 131 0.02 -8.31 32.06
CA SER A 131 0.16 -8.84 30.71
C SER A 131 -0.02 -7.77 29.62
N GLY A 132 -0.35 -6.53 30.00
CA GLY A 132 -0.62 -5.42 29.08
C GLY A 132 -2.08 -5.29 28.64
N ASN A 133 -3.00 -6.15 29.13
CA ASN A 133 -4.41 -6.06 28.77
C ASN A 133 -5.10 -4.96 29.57
N PHE A 134 -5.99 -4.19 28.96
CA PHE A 134 -6.80 -3.22 29.71
C PHE A 134 -7.75 -3.93 30.66
N LYS A 135 -7.65 -3.58 31.94
CA LYS A 135 -8.41 -4.23 33.00
C LYS A 135 -9.91 -4.03 32.88
N PHE A 136 -10.35 -2.90 32.32
CA PHE A 136 -11.76 -2.66 32.06
C PHE A 136 -12.34 -3.72 31.11
N ASN A 137 -11.66 -4.00 30.00
CA ASN A 137 -12.06 -5.01 29.01
C ASN A 137 -12.07 -6.41 29.61
N GLU A 138 -11.03 -6.76 30.38
CA GLU A 138 -10.97 -8.05 31.07
C GLU A 138 -12.07 -8.20 32.12
N SER A 139 -12.38 -7.12 32.85
CA SER A 139 -13.51 -7.06 33.79
C SER A 139 -14.86 -7.29 33.09
N ALA A 140 -15.10 -6.67 31.92
CA ALA A 140 -16.34 -6.86 31.16
C ALA A 140 -16.55 -8.31 30.70
N LYS A 141 -15.48 -9.02 30.31
CA LYS A 141 -15.54 -10.45 29.94
C LYS A 141 -15.93 -11.38 31.12
N THR A 142 -15.93 -10.88 32.35
CA THR A 142 -16.35 -11.69 33.52
C THR A 142 -17.86 -11.69 33.77
N LEU A 143 -18.61 -10.81 33.10
CA LEU A 143 -20.04 -10.63 33.31
C LEU A 143 -20.84 -11.88 32.94
N GLN A 144 -21.91 -12.15 33.69
CA GLN A 144 -22.75 -13.34 33.49
C GLN A 144 -24.22 -12.96 33.60
N SER A 145 -25.04 -13.49 32.69
CA SER A 145 -26.49 -13.27 32.72
C SER A 145 -27.16 -14.01 33.89
N GLY A 146 -28.01 -13.34 34.66
CA GLY A 146 -28.77 -13.95 35.76
C GLY A 146 -29.73 -12.98 36.44
N GLY A 147 -30.73 -13.50 37.15
CA GLY A 147 -31.69 -12.67 37.88
C GLY A 147 -32.67 -11.90 36.98
N GLY A 148 -33.28 -10.87 37.57
CA GLY A 148 -34.21 -9.92 36.94
C GLY A 148 -33.57 -8.55 36.71
N THR A 149 -34.36 -7.50 36.54
CA THR A 149 -33.90 -6.18 36.06
C THR A 149 -34.18 -5.08 37.10
N ASP A 150 -33.15 -4.65 37.86
CA ASP A 150 -33.27 -3.67 38.95
C ASP A 150 -32.50 -2.36 38.65
N PHE A 151 -33.18 -1.40 38.02
CA PHE A 151 -32.56 -0.12 37.63
C PHE A 151 -32.09 0.70 38.83
N ASP A 152 -32.80 0.63 39.96
CA ASP A 152 -32.46 1.42 41.14
C ASP A 152 -31.15 0.91 41.74
N ALA A 153 -30.95 -0.41 41.81
CA ALA A 153 -29.69 -0.99 42.26
C ALA A 153 -28.49 -0.56 41.38
N GLY A 154 -28.64 -0.62 40.06
CA GLY A 154 -27.60 -0.19 39.12
C GLY A 154 -27.23 1.29 39.29
N LEU A 155 -28.23 2.18 39.32
CA LEU A 155 -28.00 3.62 39.48
C LEU A 155 -27.45 4.00 40.86
N LEU A 156 -27.90 3.35 41.94
CA LEU A 156 -27.35 3.56 43.28
C LEU A 156 -25.88 3.12 43.35
N LYS A 157 -25.52 2.04 42.68
CA LYS A 157 -24.13 1.56 42.62
C LYS A 157 -23.26 2.48 41.78
N ALA A 158 -23.78 3.01 40.67
CA ALA A 158 -23.11 4.05 39.90
C ALA A 158 -22.91 5.33 40.73
N GLU A 159 -23.94 5.78 41.47
CA GLU A 159 -23.85 6.92 42.39
C GLU A 159 -22.75 6.71 43.45
N GLU A 160 -22.69 5.53 44.05
CA GLU A 160 -21.63 5.17 45.01
C GLU A 160 -20.23 5.34 44.39
N LEU A 161 -20.05 4.80 43.19
CA LEU A 161 -18.77 4.85 42.48
C LEU A 161 -18.37 6.29 42.13
N VAL A 162 -19.23 7.05 41.45
CA VAL A 162 -18.89 8.41 41.03
C VAL A 162 -18.68 9.36 42.21
N LYS A 163 -19.38 9.15 43.33
CA LYS A 163 -19.16 9.93 44.56
C LYS A 163 -17.85 9.56 45.27
N SER A 164 -17.36 8.34 45.08
CA SER A 164 -16.06 7.91 45.62
C SER A 164 -14.88 8.62 44.96
N TRP A 165 -15.00 8.98 43.68
CA TRP A 165 -13.95 9.68 42.93
C TRP A 165 -13.73 11.12 43.39
N ASN A 166 -14.75 11.76 43.98
CA ASN A 166 -14.69 13.13 44.52
C ASN A 166 -14.12 14.18 43.53
N ASN A 167 -14.38 14.01 42.23
CA ASN A 167 -13.78 14.78 41.13
C ASN A 167 -14.81 15.56 40.29
N GLY A 168 -16.02 15.80 40.82
CA GLY A 168 -17.10 16.49 40.11
C GLY A 168 -18.04 15.53 39.37
N PRO A 169 -18.94 16.06 38.52
CA PRO A 169 -19.89 15.26 37.77
C PRO A 169 -19.20 14.31 36.78
N ALA A 170 -19.89 13.23 36.45
CA ALA A 170 -19.44 12.15 35.57
C ALA A 170 -20.56 11.82 34.57
N ASN A 171 -20.18 11.11 33.51
CA ASN A 171 -21.07 10.52 32.52
C ASN A 171 -21.45 9.10 32.96
N ILE A 172 -22.73 8.80 33.00
CA ILE A 172 -23.29 7.50 33.35
C ILE A 172 -24.02 6.99 32.13
N ILE A 173 -23.47 5.96 31.50
CA ILE A 173 -24.07 5.31 30.33
C ILE A 173 -24.80 4.07 30.85
N PHE A 174 -26.12 4.05 30.72
CA PHE A 174 -26.96 3.01 31.31
C PHE A 174 -27.58 2.14 30.20
N LEU A 175 -27.24 0.85 30.16
CA LEU A 175 -27.79 -0.11 29.19
C LEU A 175 -28.74 -1.09 29.87
N SER A 176 -29.88 -1.36 29.24
CA SER A 176 -30.76 -2.46 29.66
C SER A 176 -31.55 -3.08 28.50
N ASP A 177 -31.75 -4.40 28.57
CA ASP A 177 -32.53 -5.18 27.61
C ASP A 177 -33.97 -5.45 28.08
N GLY A 178 -34.37 -4.94 29.24
CA GLY A 178 -35.53 -5.45 29.97
C GLY A 178 -36.47 -4.39 30.54
N GLU A 179 -37.62 -4.85 31.03
CA GLU A 179 -38.53 -4.03 31.82
C GLU A 179 -38.15 -4.17 33.30
N PRO A 180 -37.92 -3.05 34.02
CA PRO A 180 -37.51 -3.13 35.41
C PRO A 180 -38.61 -3.76 36.26
N ASN A 181 -38.24 -4.74 37.08
CA ASN A 181 -39.18 -5.61 37.79
C ASN A 181 -39.34 -5.26 39.29
N GLY A 182 -38.74 -4.17 39.75
CA GLY A 182 -38.83 -3.66 41.12
C GLY A 182 -38.45 -2.18 41.28
N GLY A 183 -38.64 -1.65 42.50
CA GLY A 183 -38.21 -0.29 42.92
C GLY A 183 -39.02 0.88 42.33
N ASP A 184 -38.55 2.11 42.58
CA ASP A 184 -39.03 3.35 41.93
C ASP A 184 -38.37 3.55 40.54
N PHE A 185 -37.95 2.45 39.90
CA PHE A 185 -37.31 2.41 38.57
C PHE A 185 -36.08 3.32 38.44
N GLY A 186 -35.36 3.56 39.53
CA GLY A 186 -34.17 4.43 39.57
C GLY A 186 -34.44 5.93 39.41
N VAL A 187 -35.69 6.35 39.23
CA VAL A 187 -36.07 7.74 38.89
C VAL A 187 -35.61 8.74 39.95
N ALA A 188 -35.76 8.39 41.24
CA ALA A 188 -35.34 9.27 42.34
C ALA A 188 -33.81 9.47 42.38
N THR A 189 -33.05 8.44 42.02
CA THR A 189 -31.59 8.48 41.97
C THR A 189 -31.12 9.25 40.73
N ALA A 190 -31.69 8.96 39.56
CA ALA A 190 -31.42 9.70 38.33
C ALA A 190 -31.73 11.20 38.48
N THR A 191 -32.91 11.56 38.99
CA THR A 191 -33.30 12.97 39.22
C THR A 191 -32.29 13.71 40.10
N ARG A 192 -31.75 13.04 41.13
CA ARG A 192 -30.74 13.62 42.02
C ARG A 192 -29.40 13.80 41.32
N LEU A 193 -28.92 12.77 40.62
CA LEU A 193 -27.67 12.82 39.86
C LEU A 193 -27.72 13.92 38.79
N THR A 194 -28.79 13.98 37.98
CA THR A 194 -28.98 15.03 36.98
C THR A 194 -29.03 16.42 37.61
N ALA A 195 -29.71 16.59 38.76
CA ALA A 195 -29.73 17.87 39.48
C ALA A 195 -28.37 18.26 40.09
N GLU A 196 -27.51 17.28 40.37
CA GLU A 196 -26.12 17.47 40.81
C GLU A 196 -25.15 17.70 39.62
N GLY A 197 -25.64 17.65 38.38
CA GLY A 197 -24.90 17.92 37.15
C GLY A 197 -24.24 16.70 36.52
N TYR A 198 -24.53 15.49 37.01
CA TYR A 198 -24.12 14.26 36.34
C TYR A 198 -24.92 14.07 35.04
N ASN A 199 -24.25 13.57 34.02
CA ASN A 199 -24.87 13.27 32.73
C ASN A 199 -25.26 11.78 32.71
N ILE A 200 -26.55 11.47 32.56
CA ILE A 200 -27.04 10.10 32.41
C ILE A 200 -27.61 9.95 31.01
N GLN A 201 -27.00 9.10 30.19
CA GLN A 201 -27.59 8.66 28.92
C GLN A 201 -28.01 7.20 29.03
N ALA A 202 -29.30 6.94 28.84
CA ALA A 202 -29.88 5.61 28.94
C ALA A 202 -30.23 5.03 27.56
N PHE A 203 -29.94 3.74 27.38
CA PHE A 203 -30.24 3.03 26.15
C PHE A 203 -30.87 1.67 26.42
N GLY A 204 -31.76 1.28 25.51
CA GLY A 204 -32.35 -0.03 25.46
C GLY A 204 -31.60 -0.92 24.47
N VAL A 205 -31.37 -2.19 24.81
CA VAL A 205 -30.71 -3.14 23.91
C VAL A 205 -31.66 -4.28 23.55
N GLY A 206 -32.03 -4.39 22.28
CA GLY A 206 -32.90 -5.45 21.79
C GLY A 206 -34.40 -5.28 22.10
N SER A 207 -35.19 -6.26 21.65
CA SER A 207 -36.66 -6.17 21.66
C SER A 207 -37.31 -6.27 23.05
N GLY A 208 -36.55 -6.67 24.06
CA GLY A 208 -37.02 -6.74 25.45
C GLY A 208 -37.09 -5.37 26.11
N ALA A 209 -36.30 -4.40 25.65
CA ALA A 209 -36.14 -3.12 26.30
C ALA A 209 -37.42 -2.28 26.27
N ARG A 210 -37.55 -1.37 27.24
CA ARG A 210 -38.70 -0.48 27.38
C ARG A 210 -38.24 0.97 27.44
N VAL A 211 -38.64 1.76 26.45
CA VAL A 211 -38.24 3.16 26.33
C VAL A 211 -38.80 4.05 27.44
N ASP A 212 -40.04 3.82 27.90
CA ASP A 212 -40.66 4.65 28.94
C ASP A 212 -39.86 4.70 30.27
N PRO A 213 -39.44 3.56 30.88
CA PRO A 213 -38.61 3.60 32.08
C PRO A 213 -37.21 4.15 31.80
N LEU A 214 -36.62 3.88 30.63
CA LEU A 214 -35.31 4.43 30.25
C LEU A 214 -35.38 5.97 30.14
N ASN A 215 -36.40 6.52 29.48
CA ASN A 215 -36.63 7.97 29.40
C ASN A 215 -36.77 8.66 30.76
N ASN A 216 -37.23 7.94 31.80
CA ASN A 216 -37.39 8.52 33.13
C ASN A 216 -36.08 8.62 33.92
N ILE A 217 -35.02 7.90 33.50
CA ILE A 217 -33.69 7.95 34.12
C ILE A 217 -32.66 8.70 33.24
N ASP A 218 -32.97 8.84 31.96
CA ASP A 218 -32.20 9.58 30.99
C ASP A 218 -32.28 11.10 31.24
N SER A 219 -31.16 11.81 31.08
CA SER A 219 -31.05 13.22 31.51
C SER A 219 -31.80 14.19 30.61
N ASP A 220 -31.92 13.88 29.32
CA ASP A 220 -32.70 14.66 28.37
C ASP A 220 -34.06 14.01 28.01
N GLY A 221 -34.26 12.75 28.43
CA GLY A 221 -35.52 12.02 28.28
C GLY A 221 -35.74 11.49 26.87
N SER A 222 -34.65 11.24 26.13
CA SER A 222 -34.63 10.82 24.72
C SER A 222 -33.98 9.44 24.50
N ALA A 223 -33.96 8.60 25.54
CA ALA A 223 -33.43 7.25 25.50
C ALA A 223 -33.81 6.46 24.23
N TYR A 224 -32.83 5.79 23.64
CA TYR A 224 -32.98 5.05 22.39
C TYR A 224 -32.93 3.55 22.60
N VAL A 225 -33.70 2.80 21.82
CA VAL A 225 -33.70 1.32 21.86
C VAL A 225 -33.04 0.78 20.59
N PHE A 226 -31.86 0.18 20.76
CA PHE A 226 -31.13 -0.49 19.70
C PHE A 226 -31.82 -1.78 19.26
N THR A 227 -31.98 -1.95 17.95
CA THR A 227 -32.54 -3.18 17.37
C THR A 227 -31.50 -4.07 16.69
N SER A 228 -30.26 -3.60 16.57
CA SER A 228 -29.10 -4.33 16.04
C SER A 228 -27.85 -3.97 16.84
N SER A 229 -26.88 -4.89 16.90
CA SER A 229 -25.60 -4.62 17.55
C SER A 229 -24.75 -3.59 16.81
N ASP A 230 -24.91 -3.46 15.49
CA ASP A 230 -24.19 -2.45 14.70
C ASP A 230 -24.45 -1.02 15.26
N ASN A 231 -25.72 -0.66 15.48
CA ASN A 231 -26.09 0.67 15.97
C ASN A 231 -25.62 0.90 17.42
N LEU A 232 -25.58 -0.14 18.25
CA LEU A 232 -25.05 -0.06 19.61
C LEU A 232 -23.54 0.26 19.58
N PHE A 233 -22.80 -0.40 18.68
CA PHE A 233 -21.38 -0.15 18.49
C PHE A 233 -21.09 1.22 17.91
N ASP A 234 -21.88 1.68 16.93
CA ASP A 234 -21.72 3.02 16.36
C ASP A 234 -21.81 4.09 17.46
N VAL A 235 -22.81 4.03 18.34
CA VAL A 235 -22.93 4.99 19.44
C VAL A 235 -21.77 4.92 20.42
N LEU A 236 -21.44 3.72 20.92
CA LEU A 236 -20.43 3.59 21.97
C LEU A 236 -19.00 3.76 21.44
N SER A 237 -18.78 3.67 20.13
CA SER A 237 -17.51 4.04 19.50
C SER A 237 -17.38 5.54 19.19
N GLY A 238 -18.39 6.35 19.51
CA GLY A 238 -18.42 7.79 19.19
C GLY A 238 -18.82 8.10 17.75
N ASN A 239 -19.13 7.08 16.93
CA ASN A 239 -19.63 7.23 15.57
C ASN A 239 -21.15 7.55 15.59
N LEU A 240 -21.49 8.83 15.77
CA LEU A 240 -22.87 9.30 15.90
C LEU A 240 -23.56 9.54 14.54
N THR A 241 -23.48 8.58 13.62
CA THR A 241 -24.07 8.69 12.27
C THR A 241 -25.47 8.04 12.16
N GLY A 242 -26.25 8.44 11.15
CA GLY A 242 -27.53 7.79 10.80
C GLY A 242 -28.75 8.16 11.68
N ASP A 243 -29.74 7.25 11.75
CA ASP A 243 -31.04 7.41 12.45
C ASP A 243 -30.92 7.53 13.99
N ILE A 244 -29.70 7.65 14.51
CA ILE A 244 -29.38 7.71 15.95
C ILE A 244 -29.25 9.19 16.43
N ALA A 245 -29.28 10.14 15.47
CA ALA A 245 -29.10 11.57 15.67
C ALA A 245 -30.13 12.25 16.60
N ASP A 246 -31.24 11.59 16.93
CA ASP A 246 -32.23 12.13 17.88
C ASP A 246 -31.96 11.74 19.35
N SER A 247 -31.03 10.80 19.61
CA SER A 247 -30.75 10.27 20.97
C SER A 247 -29.38 10.60 21.53
N VAL A 248 -28.41 10.86 20.66
CA VAL A 248 -27.13 11.44 21.03
C VAL A 248 -26.83 12.53 20.02
N THR A 249 -26.58 13.75 20.51
CA THR A 249 -26.28 14.90 19.66
C THR A 249 -24.92 15.47 20.01
N TYR A 250 -24.20 15.96 19.02
CA TYR A 250 -23.01 16.77 19.28
C TYR A 250 -23.42 18.10 19.93
N THR A 251 -22.73 18.48 21.00
CA THR A 251 -23.01 19.69 21.78
C THR A 251 -22.11 20.85 21.41
N GLU A 252 -21.03 20.59 20.68
CA GLU A 252 -20.16 21.62 20.12
C GLU A 252 -20.60 22.08 18.74
N ASP A 253 -20.67 23.40 18.58
CA ASP A 253 -21.16 24.06 17.39
C ASP A 253 -20.23 23.87 16.20
N GLY A 254 -20.81 23.72 15.02
CA GLY A 254 -20.08 23.76 13.77
C GLY A 254 -19.56 25.16 13.46
N VAL A 255 -18.36 25.25 12.87
CA VAL A 255 -17.78 26.55 12.46
C VAL A 255 -17.93 26.74 10.95
N PRO A 256 -18.78 27.69 10.51
CA PRO A 256 -19.03 27.92 9.10
C PRO A 256 -17.95 28.78 8.43
N GLY A 257 -17.80 28.63 7.11
CA GLY A 257 -16.97 29.52 6.30
C GLY A 257 -15.47 29.25 6.36
N ILE A 258 -15.04 28.12 6.93
CA ILE A 258 -13.63 27.71 6.99
C ILE A 258 -13.24 27.01 5.70
N GLU A 259 -12.11 27.42 5.13
CA GLU A 259 -11.60 26.84 3.89
C GLU A 259 -10.83 25.57 4.18
N ILE A 260 -11.26 24.45 3.57
CA ILE A 260 -10.60 23.15 3.64
C ILE A 260 -10.01 22.84 2.27
N TYR A 261 -8.74 22.48 2.20
CA TYR A 261 -8.03 22.27 0.94
C TYR A 261 -7.17 21.01 0.95
N LEU A 262 -6.91 20.52 -0.26
CA LEU A 262 -5.97 19.42 -0.50
C LEU A 262 -4.58 20.01 -0.76
N ASP A 263 -3.69 19.90 0.21
CA ASP A 263 -2.28 20.23 0.13
C ASP A 263 -1.56 19.11 -0.64
N ILE A 264 -1.34 19.35 -1.94
CA ILE A 264 -0.83 18.37 -2.89
C ILE A 264 0.69 18.24 -2.77
N ASP A 265 1.38 19.33 -2.43
CA ASP A 265 2.84 19.37 -2.38
C ASP A 265 3.41 19.27 -0.95
N GLY A 266 2.53 19.24 0.05
CA GLY A 266 2.87 19.06 1.46
C GLY A 266 3.49 20.30 2.09
N ASN A 267 3.32 21.48 1.50
CA ASN A 267 3.99 22.69 1.95
C ASN A 267 3.25 23.44 3.08
N GLY A 268 2.05 22.98 3.45
CA GLY A 268 1.25 23.56 4.52
C GLY A 268 0.58 24.88 4.17
N THR A 269 0.50 25.25 2.88
CA THR A 269 -0.15 26.46 2.39
C THR A 269 -1.07 26.14 1.20
N HIS A 270 -2.20 26.85 1.07
CA HIS A 270 -3.10 26.63 -0.08
C HIS A 270 -2.53 27.29 -1.34
N ASP A 271 -2.18 26.47 -2.33
CA ASP A 271 -1.56 26.90 -3.57
C ASP A 271 -2.50 26.96 -4.79
N GLN A 272 -2.06 27.70 -5.81
CA GLN A 272 -2.81 27.82 -7.05
C GLN A 272 -2.89 26.47 -7.77
N GLY A 273 -4.09 25.87 -7.80
CA GLY A 273 -4.36 24.60 -8.47
C GLY A 273 -4.73 23.46 -7.51
N GLU A 274 -4.68 23.73 -6.21
CA GLU A 274 -5.11 22.80 -5.18
C GLU A 274 -6.63 22.84 -4.98
N PRO A 275 -7.30 21.67 -5.02
CA PRO A 275 -8.71 21.55 -4.71
C PRO A 275 -9.03 22.11 -3.32
N LYS A 276 -10.16 22.80 -3.22
CA LYS A 276 -10.65 23.31 -1.94
C LYS A 276 -12.17 23.38 -1.89
N THR A 277 -12.68 23.46 -0.68
CA THR A 277 -14.09 23.64 -0.34
C THR A 277 -14.20 24.56 0.88
N THR A 278 -15.42 24.86 1.29
CA THR A 278 -15.70 25.70 2.45
C THR A 278 -16.76 25.03 3.31
N THR A 279 -16.59 25.08 4.62
CA THR A 279 -17.57 24.54 5.57
C THR A 279 -18.90 25.30 5.47
N ASP A 280 -20.01 24.56 5.53
CA ASP A 280 -21.37 25.11 5.48
C ASP A 280 -21.80 25.73 6.81
N GLN A 281 -23.05 26.20 6.89
CA GLN A 281 -23.57 26.90 8.08
C GLN A 281 -23.52 26.04 9.34
N ASP A 282 -23.56 24.73 9.16
CA ASP A 282 -23.56 23.74 10.21
C ASP A 282 -22.16 23.15 10.39
N GLY A 283 -21.10 23.66 9.74
CA GLY A 283 -19.73 23.17 9.87
C GLY A 283 -19.35 21.98 8.98
N ASN A 284 -20.28 21.40 8.22
CA ASN A 284 -19.97 20.26 7.34
C ASN A 284 -19.21 20.73 6.10
N TYR A 285 -18.35 19.88 5.54
CA TYR A 285 -17.73 20.15 4.25
C TYR A 285 -17.70 18.91 3.35
N SER A 286 -17.64 19.16 2.03
CA SER A 286 -17.40 18.14 1.01
C SER A 286 -16.42 18.67 -0.03
N LEU A 287 -15.28 18.00 -0.14
CA LEU A 287 -14.16 18.32 -1.01
C LEU A 287 -14.08 17.30 -2.15
N GLU A 288 -14.48 17.70 -3.35
CA GLU A 288 -14.37 16.85 -4.54
C GLU A 288 -13.11 17.16 -5.36
N PHE A 289 -12.40 16.13 -5.81
CA PHE A 289 -11.30 16.26 -6.76
C PHE A 289 -11.20 15.07 -7.72
N SER A 290 -10.52 15.27 -8.85
CA SER A 290 -10.32 14.21 -9.86
C SER A 290 -9.01 13.47 -9.62
N ASN A 291 -9.02 12.14 -9.75
CA ASN A 291 -7.83 11.30 -9.72
C ASN A 291 -7.50 10.83 -11.16
N PRO A 292 -6.24 10.96 -11.65
CA PRO A 292 -5.07 11.54 -10.98
C PRO A 292 -5.06 13.07 -10.92
N LEU A 293 -4.55 13.59 -9.81
CA LEU A 293 -4.29 15.02 -9.61
C LEU A 293 -3.10 15.43 -10.50
N ASN A 294 -3.37 16.28 -11.50
CA ASN A 294 -2.36 17.00 -12.27
C ASN A 294 -1.17 16.19 -12.87
N ASN A 295 -1.37 14.93 -13.27
CA ASN A 295 -0.30 14.06 -13.79
C ASN A 295 0.89 13.85 -12.81
N VAL A 296 0.65 13.97 -11.50
CA VAL A 296 1.65 13.67 -10.47
C VAL A 296 1.74 12.15 -10.25
N SER A 297 2.95 11.66 -9.96
CA SER A 297 3.32 10.24 -9.96
C SER A 297 2.53 9.40 -8.94
N LEU A 298 2.26 8.14 -9.31
CA LEU A 298 1.36 7.15 -8.68
C LEU A 298 1.72 6.68 -7.25
N THR A 299 2.56 7.41 -6.51
CA THR A 299 3.06 7.02 -5.17
C THR A 299 3.11 8.20 -4.17
N THR A 300 2.31 9.25 -4.40
CA THR A 300 2.37 10.48 -3.58
C THR A 300 1.23 10.51 -2.57
N THR A 301 1.56 10.71 -1.30
CA THR A 301 0.65 11.08 -0.21
C THR A 301 0.16 12.52 -0.41
N TYR A 302 -1.15 12.75 -0.42
CA TYR A 302 -1.73 14.10 -0.35
C TYR A 302 -2.17 14.40 1.09
N TYR A 303 -2.38 15.66 1.44
CA TYR A 303 -2.82 16.06 2.79
C TYR A 303 -4.09 16.91 2.71
N VAL A 304 -5.05 16.73 3.63
CA VAL A 304 -6.22 17.60 3.75
C VAL A 304 -6.01 18.54 4.93
N ARG A 305 -6.16 19.85 4.72
CA ARG A 305 -5.87 20.89 5.71
C ARG A 305 -6.97 21.93 5.80
N GLU A 306 -7.06 22.60 6.94
CA GLU A 306 -7.83 23.83 7.08
C GLU A 306 -6.95 25.08 6.95
N ILE A 307 -7.52 26.17 6.47
CA ILE A 307 -6.98 27.50 6.73
C ILE A 307 -7.42 27.91 8.14
N ILE A 308 -6.50 27.79 9.10
CA ILE A 308 -6.76 28.13 10.50
C ILE A 308 -7.29 29.58 10.59
N PRO A 309 -8.54 29.80 11.04
CA PRO A 309 -9.10 31.14 11.19
C PRO A 309 -8.32 31.97 12.22
N SER A 310 -8.23 33.28 11.98
CA SER A 310 -7.54 34.20 12.88
C SER A 310 -8.14 34.15 14.29
N GLY A 311 -7.29 33.96 15.31
CA GLY A 311 -7.73 33.88 16.70
C GLY A 311 -8.08 32.47 17.16
N TYR A 312 -7.81 31.44 16.35
CA TYR A 312 -8.05 30.05 16.71
C TYR A 312 -6.75 29.24 16.65
N GLN A 313 -6.73 28.13 17.39
CA GLN A 313 -5.72 27.08 17.28
C GLN A 313 -6.42 25.76 16.98
N GLN A 314 -5.89 25.02 16.01
CA GLN A 314 -6.35 23.67 15.71
C GLN A 314 -5.97 22.71 16.85
N THR A 315 -6.96 21.96 17.32
CA THR A 315 -6.86 21.04 18.47
C THR A 315 -7.09 19.59 18.06
N GLU A 316 -8.01 19.31 17.13
CA GLU A 316 -8.09 18.00 16.48
C GLU A 316 -7.16 17.95 15.28
N ALA A 317 -6.28 16.97 15.29
CA ALA A 317 -5.44 16.64 14.15
C ALA A 317 -5.70 15.18 13.77
N PRO A 318 -6.37 14.90 12.63
CA PRO A 318 -6.38 13.56 12.05
C PRO A 318 -4.93 13.08 11.95
N ILE A 319 -4.65 11.95 12.62
CA ILE A 319 -3.38 11.25 12.85
C ILE A 319 -2.21 11.73 11.95
N SER A 320 -1.06 12.07 12.56
CA SER A 320 0.17 12.58 11.89
C SER A 320 0.19 14.08 11.54
N GLY A 321 -0.19 14.95 12.48
CA GLY A 321 -0.05 16.40 12.29
C GLY A 321 -1.08 17.01 11.33
N GLY A 322 -2.29 16.45 11.29
CA GLY A 322 -3.42 16.94 10.52
C GLY A 322 -3.36 16.50 9.06
N SER A 323 -3.27 15.19 8.81
CA SER A 323 -2.78 14.68 7.52
C SER A 323 -3.26 13.25 7.20
N ILE A 324 -4.05 13.10 6.14
CA ILE A 324 -4.57 11.79 5.67
C ILE A 324 -3.90 11.38 4.37
N VAL A 325 -3.32 10.18 4.34
CA VAL A 325 -2.71 9.61 3.14
C VAL A 325 -3.78 9.07 2.19
N LEU A 326 -3.82 9.63 0.98
CA LEU A 326 -4.63 9.12 -0.13
C LEU A 326 -3.74 8.29 -1.08
N ASP A 327 -4.07 7.01 -1.31
CA ASP A 327 -3.44 6.21 -2.37
C ASP A 327 -4.13 6.48 -3.72
N ASN A 328 -3.33 6.59 -4.80
CA ASN A 328 -3.80 6.89 -6.16
C ASN A 328 -4.68 5.76 -6.75
N ASN A 329 -4.84 4.62 -6.08
CA ASN A 329 -5.72 3.53 -6.51
C ASN A 329 -7.21 3.76 -6.18
N ILE A 330 -7.53 4.84 -5.49
CA ILE A 330 -8.91 5.18 -5.12
C ILE A 330 -9.51 6.06 -6.23
N ALA A 331 -10.07 5.42 -7.27
CA ALA A 331 -10.98 6.09 -8.19
C ALA A 331 -12.41 5.82 -7.72
N ASP A 332 -13.21 6.89 -7.58
CA ASP A 332 -14.63 6.80 -7.17
C ASP A 332 -14.87 6.36 -5.71
N ALA A 333 -14.14 6.94 -4.74
CA ALA A 333 -14.45 6.73 -3.32
C ALA A 333 -14.86 8.01 -2.58
N THR A 334 -15.62 7.79 -1.52
CA THR A 334 -15.94 8.77 -0.49
C THR A 334 -15.13 8.42 0.75
N ILE A 335 -14.40 9.39 1.28
CA ILE A 335 -13.66 9.29 2.54
C ILE A 335 -14.38 10.21 3.52
N THR A 336 -14.89 9.64 4.61
CA THR A 336 -15.69 10.33 5.62
C THR A 336 -14.87 10.61 6.89
N ASP A 337 -15.47 11.34 7.82
CA ASP A 337 -14.97 11.53 9.19
C ASP A 337 -13.61 12.21 9.29
N ILE A 338 -13.36 13.14 8.36
CA ILE A 338 -12.18 14.00 8.41
C ILE A 338 -12.55 15.30 9.11
N ASN A 339 -12.38 15.34 10.43
CA ASN A 339 -12.84 16.47 11.23
C ASN A 339 -11.71 17.44 11.61
N PHE A 340 -12.12 18.65 11.99
CA PHE A 340 -11.24 19.73 12.37
C PHE A 340 -11.86 20.49 13.57
N GLY A 341 -11.36 20.24 14.78
CA GLY A 341 -11.64 21.02 15.99
C GLY A 341 -10.70 22.22 16.13
N ASN A 342 -11.24 23.38 16.51
CA ASN A 342 -10.44 24.55 16.90
C ASN A 342 -10.86 25.09 18.27
N ILE A 343 -9.88 25.48 19.08
CA ILE A 343 -10.11 26.30 20.28
C ILE A 343 -9.90 27.79 19.99
N GLU A 344 -10.75 28.64 20.56
CA GLU A 344 -10.55 30.10 20.55
C GLU A 344 -9.35 30.50 21.42
N GLN A 345 -8.46 31.32 20.87
CA GLN A 345 -7.35 31.91 21.60
C GLN A 345 -7.67 33.35 22.04
N ASP A 346 -7.74 33.57 23.36
CA ASP A 346 -7.78 34.91 23.96
C ASP A 346 -6.37 35.58 23.95
N GLU A 347 -5.84 35.99 22.78
CA GLU A 347 -4.64 36.85 22.56
C GLU A 347 -3.25 36.41 23.17
N PRO A 348 -2.08 36.97 22.76
CA PRO A 348 -1.01 36.21 22.07
C PRO A 348 0.07 35.50 22.92
N ILE A 349 0.36 34.26 22.51
CA ILE A 349 1.55 33.38 22.60
C ILE A 349 2.62 33.64 23.68
N VAL A 350 2.72 32.67 24.61
CA VAL A 350 4.01 32.18 25.14
C VAL A 350 4.14 30.71 24.73
N VAL A 351 5.14 30.38 23.91
CA VAL A 351 5.50 28.98 23.62
C VAL A 351 6.42 28.47 24.73
N PRO A 352 6.09 27.38 25.44
CA PRO A 352 7.09 26.50 26.01
C PRO A 352 7.38 25.37 25.01
N SER A 353 8.66 25.25 24.69
CA SER A 353 9.27 24.10 24.05
C SER A 353 9.12 22.85 24.91
N ASP A 354 8.26 21.92 24.49
CA ASP A 354 8.63 20.54 24.17
C ASP A 354 7.39 19.80 23.65
N PRO A 355 7.46 19.09 22.51
CA PRO A 355 6.35 18.24 22.09
C PRO A 355 6.27 17.04 23.05
N PRO A 356 5.08 16.64 23.53
CA PRO A 356 4.92 15.32 24.11
C PRO A 356 5.29 14.28 23.04
N VAL A 357 6.18 13.38 23.42
CA VAL A 357 6.52 12.21 22.60
C VAL A 357 5.26 11.35 22.49
N SER A 358 4.76 11.21 21.27
CA SER A 358 3.65 10.33 20.89
C SER A 358 3.95 8.90 21.35
N LEU A 359 3.19 8.40 22.33
CA LEU A 359 3.11 6.98 22.64
C LEU A 359 2.00 6.39 21.75
N ALA A 360 2.30 5.29 21.04
CA ALA A 360 1.35 4.60 20.18
C ALA A 360 0.17 4.06 21.00
N PHE A 361 -1.06 4.31 20.54
CA PHE A 361 -2.30 3.84 21.15
C PHE A 361 -2.42 2.32 21.03
N ALA A 362 -3.09 1.69 21.99
CA ALA A 362 -3.22 0.24 22.10
C ALA A 362 -4.41 -0.27 21.27
N ASP A 363 -4.11 -0.75 20.06
CA ASP A 363 -4.93 -1.65 19.24
C ASP A 363 -5.10 -3.01 19.96
N PHE A 364 -6.25 -3.67 19.84
CA PHE A 364 -6.53 -5.05 20.33
C PHE A 364 -6.97 -6.01 19.22
N THR A 365 -7.13 -5.50 18.00
CA THR A 365 -7.53 -6.35 16.89
C THR A 365 -6.27 -7.04 16.41
N PRO A 366 -6.15 -8.37 16.49
CA PRO A 366 -5.00 -9.03 15.93
C PRO A 366 -5.06 -8.96 14.39
N PRO A 367 -3.92 -8.80 13.72
CA PRO A 367 -3.88 -8.80 12.28
C PRO A 367 -4.35 -10.14 11.73
N TYR A 368 -5.11 -10.12 10.64
CA TYR A 368 -5.55 -11.28 9.90
C TYR A 368 -5.40 -11.06 8.39
N ILE A 369 -5.21 -12.15 7.66
CA ILE A 369 -5.03 -12.11 6.20
C ILE A 369 -6.38 -11.80 5.53
N THR A 370 -6.45 -10.65 4.86
CA THR A 370 -7.60 -10.23 4.05
C THR A 370 -7.54 -10.79 2.63
N GLY A 371 -6.34 -11.06 2.13
CA GLY A 371 -6.13 -11.64 0.81
C GLY A 371 -4.69 -12.06 0.58
N ALA A 372 -4.46 -12.88 -0.45
CA ALA A 372 -3.13 -13.19 -0.91
C ALA A 372 -3.12 -13.29 -2.44
N SER A 373 -2.10 -12.73 -3.06
CA SER A 373 -1.90 -12.78 -4.50
C SER A 373 -0.49 -13.22 -4.86
N ILE A 374 -0.31 -13.71 -6.09
CA ILE A 374 1.00 -14.08 -6.60
C ILE A 374 1.24 -13.48 -7.97
N ASP A 375 2.45 -12.93 -8.15
CA ASP A 375 3.01 -12.48 -9.41
C ASP A 375 4.43 -13.04 -9.56
N GLY A 376 4.63 -13.95 -10.50
CA GLY A 376 5.92 -14.62 -10.71
C GLY A 376 6.44 -15.37 -9.48
N ASN A 377 7.55 -14.89 -8.90
CA ASN A 377 8.12 -15.43 -7.67
C ASN A 377 7.74 -14.64 -6.41
N SER A 378 6.88 -13.63 -6.52
CA SER A 378 6.48 -12.77 -5.40
C SER A 378 5.07 -13.12 -4.94
N VAL A 379 4.92 -13.56 -3.70
CA VAL A 379 3.61 -13.78 -3.07
C VAL A 379 3.33 -12.61 -2.13
N THR A 380 2.32 -11.80 -2.44
CA THR A 380 1.87 -10.71 -1.56
C THR A 380 0.73 -11.20 -0.69
N VAL A 381 0.87 -11.05 0.62
CA VAL A 381 -0.13 -11.36 1.64
C VAL A 381 -0.59 -10.04 2.24
N ALA A 382 -1.87 -9.73 2.14
CA ALA A 382 -2.48 -8.51 2.64
C ALA A 382 -3.15 -8.76 3.99
N PHE A 383 -3.07 -7.76 4.88
CA PHE A 383 -3.63 -7.79 6.23
C PHE A 383 -4.74 -6.74 6.36
N ASN A 384 -5.58 -6.90 7.38
CA ASN A 384 -6.65 -5.94 7.70
C ASN A 384 -6.13 -4.65 8.34
N GLU A 385 -4.87 -4.59 8.75
CA GLU A 385 -4.25 -3.52 9.53
C GLU A 385 -2.73 -3.49 9.31
N GLU A 386 -2.06 -2.49 9.90
CA GLU A 386 -0.61 -2.30 9.81
C GLU A 386 0.10 -3.28 10.75
N ILE A 387 1.01 -4.09 10.21
CA ILE A 387 1.86 -5.00 10.98
C ILE A 387 3.17 -4.31 11.36
N GLN A 388 3.62 -4.52 12.58
CA GLN A 388 4.81 -3.89 13.12
C GLN A 388 6.08 -4.35 12.39
N ASP A 389 6.83 -3.41 11.81
CA ASP A 389 8.18 -3.65 11.28
C ASP A 389 9.21 -3.49 12.41
N VAL A 390 9.59 -4.58 13.08
CA VAL A 390 10.70 -4.54 14.04
C VAL A 390 12.02 -4.47 13.28
N ALA A 391 12.76 -3.37 13.49
CA ALA A 391 13.98 -2.97 12.78
C ALA A 391 15.15 -3.98 12.79
N ASP A 392 14.98 -5.18 13.36
CA ASP A 392 15.99 -6.24 13.43
C ASP A 392 15.41 -7.64 13.09
N LYS A 393 14.85 -7.79 11.87
CA LYS A 393 14.76 -9.03 11.04
C LYS A 393 14.46 -10.34 11.81
N SER A 394 13.30 -10.97 11.67
CA SER A 394 12.97 -11.81 10.50
C SER A 394 11.62 -12.51 10.68
N LEU A 395 10.58 -12.06 9.95
CA LEU A 395 9.29 -12.78 9.84
C LEU A 395 9.42 -14.21 9.28
N LEU A 396 10.58 -14.55 8.70
CA LEU A 396 10.84 -15.86 8.10
C LEU A 396 11.51 -16.85 9.06
N ASP A 397 11.89 -16.41 10.26
CA ASP A 397 12.50 -17.29 11.24
C ASP A 397 11.49 -18.32 11.73
N ASN A 398 11.97 -19.52 12.05
CA ASN A 398 11.15 -20.67 12.49
C ASN A 398 10.16 -21.23 11.46
N ASN A 399 10.29 -20.93 10.16
CA ASN A 399 9.45 -21.50 9.09
C ASN A 399 7.93 -21.30 9.33
N ARG A 400 7.53 -20.13 9.85
CA ARG A 400 6.12 -19.84 10.19
C ARG A 400 5.22 -19.74 8.96
N PHE A 401 5.70 -19.11 7.89
CA PHE A 401 5.03 -19.15 6.59
C PHE A 401 5.28 -20.51 5.91
N ASP A 402 4.20 -21.17 5.51
CA ASP A 402 4.20 -22.39 4.72
C ASP A 402 3.54 -22.12 3.36
N ILE A 403 4.36 -21.72 2.39
CA ILE A 403 3.90 -21.58 1.00
C ILE A 403 3.95 -22.93 0.32
N LYS A 404 2.82 -23.38 -0.21
CA LYS A 404 2.74 -24.61 -1.01
C LYS A 404 2.36 -24.29 -2.44
N ILE A 405 3.19 -24.74 -3.38
CA ILE A 405 2.92 -24.73 -4.82
C ILE A 405 2.54 -26.15 -5.22
N ASN A 406 1.31 -26.37 -5.70
CA ASN A 406 0.79 -27.69 -6.04
C ASN A 406 0.99 -28.74 -4.93
N LYS A 407 0.71 -28.33 -3.68
CA LYS A 407 0.86 -29.13 -2.45
C LYS A 407 2.30 -29.45 -2.04
N ARG A 408 3.32 -28.89 -2.69
CA ARG A 408 4.73 -29.02 -2.30
C ARG A 408 5.21 -27.71 -1.69
N SER A 409 5.90 -27.77 -0.56
CA SER A 409 6.46 -26.58 0.09
C SER A 409 7.46 -25.88 -0.83
N ALA A 410 7.35 -24.55 -0.92
CA ALA A 410 8.25 -23.66 -1.62
C ALA A 410 9.24 -23.02 -0.64
N THR A 411 10.48 -22.78 -1.09
CA THR A 411 11.48 -22.03 -0.32
C THR A 411 11.19 -20.53 -0.45
N ILE A 412 11.22 -19.81 0.67
CA ILE A 412 11.13 -18.34 0.72
C ILE A 412 12.56 -17.81 0.93
N ASN A 413 13.03 -16.95 0.04
CA ASN A 413 14.38 -16.37 0.07
C ASN A 413 14.44 -15.09 0.92
N SER A 414 13.40 -14.26 0.84
CA SER A 414 13.31 -12.98 1.53
C SER A 414 11.86 -12.56 1.67
N TYR A 415 11.64 -11.53 2.49
CA TYR A 415 10.37 -10.83 2.58
C TYR A 415 10.62 -9.32 2.56
N SER A 416 9.58 -8.57 2.23
CA SER A 416 9.52 -7.12 2.41
C SER A 416 8.11 -6.72 2.86
N LEU A 417 8.02 -5.75 3.77
CA LEU A 417 6.76 -5.06 4.05
C LEU A 417 6.57 -3.94 3.03
N ASP A 418 5.32 -3.64 2.70
CA ASP A 418 4.99 -2.42 1.99
C ASP A 418 5.14 -1.20 2.91
N SER A 419 5.11 0.00 2.35
CA SER A 419 5.31 1.23 3.12
C SER A 419 4.21 1.53 4.13
N SER A 420 3.04 0.90 4.00
CA SER A 420 1.93 1.01 4.96
C SER A 420 1.97 -0.06 6.05
N GLY A 421 2.90 -1.02 5.95
CA GLY A 421 2.95 -2.20 6.80
C GLY A 421 1.72 -3.10 6.70
N ARG A 422 0.78 -2.91 5.76
CA ARG A 422 -0.44 -3.74 5.64
C ARG A 422 -0.26 -4.91 4.70
N SER A 423 0.91 -5.10 4.11
CA SER A 423 1.19 -6.23 3.22
C SER A 423 2.61 -6.75 3.36
N VAL A 424 2.75 -8.08 3.32
CA VAL A 424 4.04 -8.77 3.26
C VAL A 424 4.20 -9.41 1.89
N THR A 425 5.26 -9.04 1.17
CA THR A 425 5.69 -9.72 -0.05
C THR A 425 6.76 -10.74 0.28
N LEU A 426 6.50 -12.00 -0.04
CA LEU A 426 7.41 -13.14 0.12
C LEU A 426 8.03 -13.50 -1.23
N GLU A 427 9.36 -13.43 -1.32
CA GLU A 427 10.11 -13.78 -2.52
C GLU A 427 10.47 -15.27 -2.49
N LEU A 428 9.93 -16.04 -3.43
CA LEU A 428 10.17 -17.47 -3.55
C LEU A 428 11.47 -17.77 -4.31
N GLU A 429 12.13 -18.87 -3.97
CA GLU A 429 13.29 -19.37 -4.73
C GLU A 429 12.91 -19.80 -6.15
N LYS A 430 11.67 -20.23 -6.35
CA LYS A 430 11.13 -20.66 -7.64
C LYS A 430 9.83 -19.93 -7.90
N SER A 431 9.72 -19.30 -9.06
CA SER A 431 8.46 -18.73 -9.54
C SER A 431 7.35 -19.79 -9.57
N ALA A 432 6.16 -19.38 -9.15
CA ALA A 432 4.95 -20.13 -9.45
C ALA A 432 4.30 -19.53 -10.70
N THR A 433 3.67 -20.38 -11.49
CA THR A 433 2.88 -19.93 -12.64
C THR A 433 1.48 -19.55 -12.17
N PRO A 434 0.75 -18.69 -12.92
CA PRO A 434 -0.65 -18.37 -12.61
C PRO A 434 -1.62 -19.57 -12.51
N ARG A 435 -1.17 -20.78 -12.87
CA ARG A 435 -1.92 -22.04 -12.80
C ARG A 435 -1.56 -22.92 -11.61
N ASP A 436 -0.49 -22.60 -10.89
CA ASP A 436 -0.13 -23.37 -9.73
C ASP A 436 -1.16 -23.13 -8.63
N ASN A 437 -1.59 -24.20 -7.97
CA ASN A 437 -2.38 -24.04 -6.76
C ASN A 437 -1.42 -23.59 -5.65
N VAL A 438 -1.43 -22.29 -5.38
CA VAL A 438 -0.62 -21.68 -4.34
C VAL A 438 -1.49 -21.44 -3.11
N THR A 439 -1.02 -21.92 -1.96
CA THR A 439 -1.67 -21.67 -0.67
C THR A 439 -0.67 -21.08 0.31
N VAL A 440 -1.12 -20.12 1.10
CA VAL A 440 -0.39 -19.58 2.24
C VAL A 440 -0.89 -20.27 3.51
N GLY A 441 0.02 -20.89 4.23
CA GLY A 441 -0.13 -21.26 5.63
C GLY A 441 0.67 -20.29 6.50
N TYR A 442 0.19 -20.07 7.72
CA TYR A 442 0.88 -19.34 8.76
C TYR A 442 0.71 -20.09 10.08
N LYS A 443 1.79 -20.24 10.83
CA LYS A 443 1.79 -20.92 12.12
C LYS A 443 2.49 -20.08 13.17
N ASP A 444 1.70 -19.64 14.14
CA ASP A 444 2.19 -19.24 15.44
C ASP A 444 2.19 -20.42 16.44
N SER A 445 3.30 -20.60 17.16
CA SER A 445 3.52 -21.75 18.05
C SER A 445 3.19 -21.46 19.52
N THR A 446 3.04 -20.18 19.89
CA THR A 446 2.81 -19.72 21.27
C THR A 446 2.32 -18.26 21.27
N ASN A 447 1.07 -18.01 21.69
CA ASN A 447 0.37 -16.70 21.73
C ASN A 447 0.96 -15.64 22.69
N ASN A 448 2.29 -15.46 22.75
CA ASN A 448 2.96 -14.43 23.56
C ASN A 448 4.44 -14.30 23.13
N GLN A 449 4.71 -13.86 21.91
CA GLN A 449 6.10 -13.68 21.45
C GLN A 449 6.33 -12.25 20.98
N LEU A 450 7.18 -11.53 21.72
CA LEU A 450 7.66 -10.18 21.39
C LEU A 450 8.56 -10.10 20.13
N ASP A 451 8.70 -11.18 19.34
CA ASP A 451 9.60 -11.24 18.17
C ASP A 451 9.26 -12.40 17.19
N GLY A 452 9.44 -12.13 15.88
CA GLY A 452 9.41 -13.12 14.80
C GLY A 452 8.03 -13.66 14.44
N VAL A 453 6.95 -12.94 14.76
CA VAL A 453 5.55 -13.23 14.42
C VAL A 453 4.94 -12.09 13.62
N ILE A 454 3.84 -12.36 12.92
CA ILE A 454 2.98 -11.30 12.39
C ILE A 454 2.23 -10.72 13.58
N GLN A 455 2.50 -9.46 13.89
CA GLN A 455 1.86 -8.69 14.96
C GLN A 455 1.57 -7.27 14.46
N ASP A 456 0.56 -6.61 15.02
CA ASP A 456 0.30 -5.20 14.74
C ASP A 456 1.23 -4.26 15.53
N ILE A 457 1.10 -2.96 15.28
CA ILE A 457 1.89 -1.90 15.94
C ILE A 457 1.60 -1.75 17.45
N ALA A 458 0.49 -2.29 17.94
CA ALA A 458 0.16 -2.35 19.37
C ALA A 458 0.60 -3.66 20.04
N GLY A 459 1.02 -4.65 19.24
CA GLY A 459 1.59 -5.92 19.69
C GLY A 459 0.61 -7.08 19.80
N ASN A 460 -0.56 -7.07 19.14
CA ASN A 460 -1.40 -8.27 19.08
C ASN A 460 -0.90 -9.23 17.98
N ASP A 461 -0.83 -10.51 18.33
CA ASP A 461 -0.32 -11.56 17.44
C ASP A 461 -1.41 -12.08 16.50
N MET A 462 -1.12 -12.22 15.21
CA MET A 462 -1.99 -12.94 14.27
C MET A 462 -2.15 -14.39 14.70
N ASP A 463 -3.40 -14.86 14.77
CA ASP A 463 -3.72 -16.25 15.04
C ASP A 463 -3.14 -17.24 13.99
N SER A 464 -2.70 -18.40 14.48
CA SER A 464 -2.33 -19.55 13.65
C SER A 464 -3.48 -19.93 12.69
N LEU A 465 -3.15 -20.20 11.42
CA LEU A 465 -4.10 -20.74 10.44
C LEU A 465 -4.39 -22.24 10.71
N SER A 466 -5.07 -22.52 11.81
CA SER A 466 -5.24 -23.87 12.37
C SER A 466 -6.19 -24.77 11.55
N LYS A 467 -7.02 -24.20 10.67
CA LYS A 467 -7.94 -24.94 9.77
C LYS A 467 -8.17 -24.33 8.37
N LYS A 468 -7.63 -23.13 8.09
CA LYS A 468 -7.95 -22.36 6.88
C LYS A 468 -6.65 -21.94 6.18
N VAL A 469 -6.31 -22.57 5.06
CA VAL A 469 -5.25 -22.07 4.18
C VAL A 469 -5.83 -20.96 3.30
N VAL A 470 -5.12 -19.85 3.16
CA VAL A 470 -5.52 -18.79 2.22
C VAL A 470 -5.13 -19.26 0.82
N THR A 471 -6.13 -19.38 -0.05
CA THR A 471 -5.88 -19.67 -1.47
C THR A 471 -5.37 -18.40 -2.10
N VAL A 472 -4.19 -18.47 -2.70
CA VAL A 472 -3.57 -17.32 -3.35
C VAL A 472 -4.20 -17.15 -4.72
N THR A 473 -4.76 -16.00 -5.00
CA THR A 473 -5.29 -15.68 -6.33
C THR A 473 -4.17 -15.14 -7.19
N SER A 474 -3.88 -15.81 -8.30
CA SER A 474 -2.96 -15.28 -9.31
C SER A 474 -3.42 -13.90 -9.74
N THR A 475 -2.56 -12.89 -9.66
CA THR A 475 -2.85 -11.62 -10.32
C THR A 475 -2.87 -11.90 -11.81
N SER A 476 -4.02 -11.68 -12.46
CA SER A 476 -4.15 -11.85 -13.89
C SER A 476 -3.28 -10.80 -14.59
N THR A 477 -2.04 -11.15 -14.91
CA THR A 477 -1.19 -10.30 -15.73
C THR A 477 -1.57 -10.52 -17.18
N VAL A 478 -2.03 -9.47 -17.86
CA VAL A 478 -2.18 -9.50 -19.32
C VAL A 478 -0.81 -9.88 -19.92
N LEU A 479 -0.80 -10.89 -20.80
CA LEU A 479 0.43 -11.33 -21.45
C LEU A 479 1.09 -10.15 -22.18
N SER A 480 2.34 -9.87 -21.84
CA SER A 480 3.13 -8.75 -22.36
C SER A 480 4.59 -9.15 -22.58
N ILE A 481 5.31 -8.33 -23.33
CA ILE A 481 6.75 -8.46 -23.53
C ILE A 481 7.43 -7.47 -22.58
N ILE A 482 8.29 -7.98 -21.69
CA ILE A 482 9.05 -7.20 -20.71
C ILE A 482 10.30 -6.60 -21.36
N SER A 483 11.00 -7.37 -22.19
CA SER A 483 12.20 -6.89 -22.87
C SER A 483 12.34 -7.45 -24.28
N ALA A 484 13.04 -6.70 -25.12
CA ALA A 484 13.39 -7.09 -26.47
C ALA A 484 14.83 -6.67 -26.76
N GLU A 485 15.72 -7.63 -26.96
CA GLU A 485 17.15 -7.39 -27.16
C GLU A 485 17.63 -8.03 -28.45
N ALA A 486 18.44 -7.30 -29.22
CA ALA A 486 18.96 -7.77 -30.48
C ALA A 486 20.48 -7.96 -30.42
N GLU A 487 20.92 -9.18 -30.72
CA GLU A 487 22.33 -9.50 -30.94
C GLU A 487 22.51 -10.29 -32.23
N GLY A 488 23.25 -9.71 -33.18
CA GLY A 488 23.54 -10.36 -34.45
C GLY A 488 22.26 -10.71 -35.22
N ARG A 489 21.92 -12.00 -35.34
CA ARG A 489 20.75 -12.44 -36.12
C ARG A 489 19.53 -12.72 -35.27
N GLN A 490 19.58 -12.44 -33.99
CA GLN A 490 18.55 -12.81 -33.04
C GLN A 490 17.94 -11.56 -32.44
N ILE A 491 16.63 -11.60 -32.27
CA ILE A 491 15.94 -10.75 -31.30
C ILE A 491 15.37 -11.69 -30.25
N GLU A 492 15.81 -11.56 -29.02
CA GLU A 492 15.25 -12.27 -27.88
C GLU A 492 14.16 -11.40 -27.26
N LEU A 493 12.98 -11.98 -27.09
CA LEU A 493 11.84 -11.38 -26.42
C LEU A 493 11.61 -12.11 -25.10
N SER A 494 11.50 -11.37 -24.01
CA SER A 494 11.15 -11.93 -22.70
C SER A 494 9.71 -11.55 -22.36
N PHE A 495 8.93 -12.52 -21.89
CA PHE A 495 7.52 -12.36 -21.55
C PHE A 495 7.32 -12.37 -20.04
N ASN A 496 6.26 -11.71 -19.58
CA ASN A 496 5.86 -11.73 -18.17
C ASN A 496 5.21 -13.05 -17.73
N ASP A 497 4.83 -13.92 -18.67
CA ASP A 497 4.22 -15.21 -18.37
C ASP A 497 4.67 -16.28 -19.38
N SER A 498 4.56 -17.53 -18.95
CA SER A 498 4.81 -18.73 -19.72
C SER A 498 3.86 -18.87 -20.92
N LEU A 499 4.44 -18.99 -22.11
CA LEU A 499 3.74 -19.15 -23.37
C LEU A 499 3.32 -20.60 -23.60
N LYS A 500 2.11 -20.79 -24.11
CA LYS A 500 1.78 -22.00 -24.86
C LYS A 500 2.74 -22.14 -26.02
N ARG A 501 3.00 -23.39 -26.42
CA ARG A 501 3.79 -23.73 -27.63
C ARG A 501 3.05 -23.39 -28.94
N THR A 502 2.19 -22.39 -28.95
CA THR A 502 1.55 -21.83 -30.14
C THR A 502 2.46 -20.76 -30.72
N ILE A 503 2.94 -21.00 -31.94
CA ILE A 503 3.84 -20.07 -32.63
C ILE A 503 3.02 -19.22 -33.61
N PRO A 504 3.07 -17.88 -33.53
CA PRO A 504 2.42 -17.03 -34.50
C PRO A 504 3.07 -17.12 -35.88
N LYS A 505 2.35 -16.70 -36.91
CA LYS A 505 2.94 -16.67 -38.26
C LYS A 505 3.99 -15.56 -38.32
N ALA A 506 5.18 -15.82 -38.86
CA ALA A 506 6.23 -14.80 -39.04
C ALA A 506 5.78 -13.49 -39.70
N ARG A 507 4.69 -13.49 -40.49
CA ARG A 507 4.10 -12.28 -41.09
C ARG A 507 3.32 -11.36 -40.12
N SER A 508 2.92 -11.88 -38.96
CA SER A 508 2.30 -11.11 -37.88
C SER A 508 3.32 -10.21 -37.17
N ILE A 509 4.60 -10.58 -37.25
CA ILE A 509 5.71 -9.81 -36.71
C ILE A 509 6.38 -9.06 -37.86
N LYS A 510 6.53 -7.74 -37.69
CA LYS A 510 7.32 -6.90 -38.59
C LYS A 510 8.47 -6.32 -37.78
N VAL A 511 9.68 -6.42 -38.31
CA VAL A 511 10.86 -5.80 -37.73
C VAL A 511 11.48 -4.88 -38.78
N THR A 512 11.87 -3.69 -38.36
CA THR A 512 12.69 -2.76 -39.14
C THR A 512 13.96 -2.42 -38.38
N ALA A 513 15.10 -2.35 -39.08
CA ALA A 513 16.36 -1.84 -38.55
C ALA A 513 16.75 -0.61 -39.39
N ASN A 514 16.96 0.54 -38.74
CA ASN A 514 17.17 1.85 -39.38
C ASN A 514 16.12 2.17 -40.45
N GLY A 515 14.85 1.86 -40.15
CA GLY A 515 13.72 2.04 -41.09
C GLY A 515 13.64 1.01 -42.23
N GLU A 516 14.65 0.17 -42.45
CA GLU A 516 14.60 -0.89 -43.45
C GLU A 516 14.03 -2.19 -42.89
N LYS A 517 13.20 -2.88 -43.68
CA LYS A 517 12.60 -4.16 -43.27
C LYS A 517 13.67 -5.25 -43.05
N ASN A 518 13.63 -5.91 -41.88
CA ASN A 518 14.38 -7.13 -41.60
C ASN A 518 13.37 -8.27 -41.34
N LYS A 519 13.36 -9.30 -42.19
CA LYS A 519 12.32 -10.35 -42.12
C LYS A 519 12.63 -11.34 -41.00
N VAL A 520 11.62 -11.67 -40.20
CA VAL A 520 11.65 -12.84 -39.31
C VAL A 520 11.61 -14.12 -40.16
N LYS A 521 12.60 -14.99 -39.96
CA LYS A 521 12.78 -16.27 -40.65
C LYS A 521 12.27 -17.43 -39.82
N ASP A 522 12.44 -17.35 -38.52
CA ASP A 522 11.99 -18.38 -37.58
C ASP A 522 11.60 -17.74 -36.24
N ILE A 523 10.79 -18.46 -35.49
CA ILE A 523 10.32 -18.07 -34.16
C ILE A 523 10.49 -19.29 -33.27
N ILE A 524 11.38 -19.19 -32.29
CA ILE A 524 11.72 -20.29 -31.40
C ILE A 524 11.26 -19.89 -30.00
N ILE A 525 10.35 -20.67 -29.42
CA ILE A 525 9.99 -20.52 -28.01
C ILE A 525 11.07 -21.25 -27.19
N GLY A 526 11.64 -20.55 -26.22
CA GLY A 526 12.65 -21.07 -25.32
C GLY A 526 12.15 -22.27 -24.51
N SER A 527 13.08 -23.02 -23.93
CA SER A 527 12.72 -24.16 -23.06
C SER A 527 12.01 -23.73 -21.78
N ASP A 528 12.23 -22.49 -21.33
CA ASP A 528 11.55 -21.84 -20.21
C ASP A 528 10.11 -21.41 -20.53
N GLN A 529 9.74 -21.40 -21.82
CA GLN A 529 8.47 -20.87 -22.33
C GLN A 529 8.22 -19.39 -22.05
N MET A 530 9.17 -18.67 -21.43
CA MET A 530 9.08 -17.24 -21.15
C MET A 530 9.92 -16.42 -22.14
N THR A 531 10.78 -17.07 -22.92
CA THR A 531 11.58 -16.42 -23.96
C THR A 531 11.13 -16.82 -25.37
N VAL A 532 11.26 -15.89 -26.31
CA VAL A 532 11.09 -16.14 -27.74
C VAL A 532 12.25 -15.54 -28.52
N THR A 533 12.97 -16.39 -29.24
CA THR A 533 14.00 -15.95 -30.18
C THR A 533 13.41 -15.80 -31.58
N LEU A 534 13.42 -14.58 -32.10
CA LEU A 534 13.16 -14.29 -33.49
C LEU A 534 14.45 -14.38 -34.30
N MET A 535 14.51 -15.31 -35.24
CA MET A 535 15.66 -15.43 -36.15
C MET A 535 15.49 -14.48 -37.32
N MET A 536 16.40 -13.52 -37.49
CA MET A 536 16.32 -12.46 -38.49
C MET A 536 16.98 -12.84 -39.81
N GLN A 537 16.54 -12.20 -40.91
CA GLN A 537 17.09 -12.41 -42.25
C GLN A 537 18.49 -11.78 -42.39
N ARG A 538 18.71 -10.60 -41.80
CA ARG A 538 19.98 -9.87 -41.79
C ARG A 538 20.46 -9.69 -40.36
N ASP A 539 21.77 -9.56 -40.21
CA ASP A 539 22.38 -9.20 -38.93
C ASP A 539 21.90 -7.79 -38.53
N ILE A 540 21.61 -7.61 -37.26
CA ILE A 540 21.32 -6.36 -36.55
C ILE A 540 22.59 -6.03 -35.78
N ASN A 541 23.14 -4.85 -36.04
CA ASN A 541 24.34 -4.39 -35.37
C ASN A 541 23.98 -3.56 -34.13
N PRO A 542 24.83 -3.54 -33.09
CA PRO A 542 24.73 -2.58 -31.99
C PRO A 542 24.51 -1.15 -32.52
N GLY A 543 23.70 -0.34 -31.83
CA GLY A 543 23.37 1.03 -32.22
C GLY A 543 22.37 1.20 -33.40
N GLU A 544 21.93 0.13 -34.06
CA GLU A 544 20.84 0.25 -35.05
C GLU A 544 19.50 0.57 -34.35
N GLU A 545 18.71 1.48 -34.93
CA GLU A 545 17.35 1.75 -34.46
C GLU A 545 16.44 0.61 -34.92
N VAL A 546 16.10 -0.29 -34.00
CA VAL A 546 15.27 -1.45 -34.30
C VAL A 546 13.88 -1.27 -33.72
N GLN A 547 12.87 -1.48 -34.57
CA GLN A 547 11.46 -1.37 -34.21
C GLN A 547 10.74 -2.66 -34.58
N LEU A 548 9.94 -3.17 -33.65
CA LEU A 548 9.13 -4.38 -33.77
C LEU A 548 7.65 -4.02 -33.70
N THR A 549 6.86 -4.59 -34.59
CA THR A 549 5.38 -4.55 -34.55
C THR A 549 4.90 -6.00 -34.50
N TYR A 550 4.00 -6.30 -33.59
CA TYR A 550 3.27 -7.56 -33.56
C TYR A 550 1.79 -7.27 -33.79
N LYS A 551 1.19 -7.93 -34.77
CA LYS A 551 -0.25 -7.79 -35.04
C LYS A 551 -0.98 -9.05 -34.59
N ASP A 552 -1.78 -8.89 -33.56
CA ASP A 552 -2.73 -9.89 -33.13
C ASP A 552 -3.90 -10.00 -34.15
N ALA A 553 -4.48 -11.18 -34.28
CA ALA A 553 -5.70 -11.35 -35.07
C ALA A 553 -6.91 -10.89 -34.24
N SER A 554 -8.10 -10.74 -34.82
CA SER A 554 -9.29 -10.35 -34.04
C SER A 554 -9.94 -11.53 -33.31
N GLY A 555 -10.29 -11.36 -32.03
CA GLY A 555 -10.95 -12.35 -31.16
C GLY A 555 -9.96 -13.18 -30.30
N ASP A 556 -10.44 -14.00 -29.37
CA ASP A 556 -9.59 -14.96 -28.61
C ASP A 556 -9.20 -16.14 -29.52
N GLN A 557 -7.91 -16.31 -29.82
CA GLN A 557 -7.41 -17.37 -30.71
C GLN A 557 -6.55 -18.41 -30.02
N LYS A 558 -7.06 -19.64 -29.96
CA LYS A 558 -6.33 -20.79 -29.38
C LYS A 558 -5.12 -21.30 -30.19
N LYS A 559 -4.77 -20.69 -31.33
CA LYS A 559 -3.67 -21.13 -32.24
C LYS A 559 -3.12 -19.97 -33.06
N ARG A 560 -1.80 -20.01 -33.34
CA ARG A 560 -1.07 -19.07 -34.22
C ARG A 560 -0.99 -17.64 -33.70
N VAL A 561 -0.93 -17.52 -32.38
CA VAL A 561 -0.69 -16.29 -31.62
C VAL A 561 0.28 -16.62 -30.49
N PHE A 562 0.93 -15.59 -29.95
CA PHE A 562 1.52 -15.72 -28.62
C PHE A 562 0.36 -15.73 -27.64
N GLN A 563 0.15 -16.87 -27.00
CA GLN A 563 -0.89 -17.06 -26.00
C GLN A 563 -0.22 -17.65 -24.78
N ASN A 564 -0.57 -17.16 -23.61
CA ASN A 564 -0.12 -17.78 -22.38
C ASN A 564 -0.89 -19.06 -22.14
N ASP A 565 -0.58 -19.70 -21.04
CA ASP A 565 -1.22 -20.93 -20.70
C ASP A 565 -2.69 -20.70 -20.23
N LEU A 566 -3.00 -19.58 -19.60
CA LEU A 566 -4.38 -19.21 -19.23
C LEU A 566 -5.33 -18.97 -20.42
N GLY A 567 -4.80 -18.64 -21.60
CA GLY A 567 -5.61 -18.33 -22.78
C GLY A 567 -5.55 -16.86 -23.20
N ASP A 568 -4.77 -16.03 -22.50
CA ASP A 568 -4.57 -14.62 -22.84
C ASP A 568 -3.61 -14.50 -24.02
N ASP A 569 -4.06 -13.79 -25.04
CA ASP A 569 -3.27 -13.51 -26.24
C ASP A 569 -2.44 -12.23 -26.02
N LEU A 570 -1.19 -12.23 -26.50
CA LEU A 570 -0.39 -11.01 -26.56
C LEU A 570 -1.17 -9.99 -27.41
N SER A 571 -1.41 -8.81 -26.86
CA SER A 571 -2.12 -7.75 -27.58
C SER A 571 -1.33 -7.22 -28.79
N THR A 572 -2.01 -6.55 -29.73
CA THR A 572 -1.34 -5.93 -30.88
C THR A 572 -0.34 -4.85 -30.42
N ILE A 573 0.93 -5.02 -30.78
CA ILE A 573 2.01 -4.06 -30.56
C ILE A 573 2.23 -3.27 -31.84
N ASN A 574 1.89 -1.98 -31.83
CA ASN A 574 2.04 -1.13 -33.00
C ASN A 574 3.51 -0.77 -33.29
N LYS A 575 4.31 -0.52 -32.24
CA LYS A 575 5.72 -0.17 -32.34
C LYS A 575 6.40 -0.34 -30.98
N MET A 576 7.29 -1.33 -30.86
CA MET A 576 8.15 -1.57 -29.71
C MET A 576 9.60 -1.37 -30.16
N THR A 577 10.37 -0.60 -29.40
CA THR A 577 11.81 -0.46 -29.64
C THR A 577 12.52 -1.70 -29.13
N VAL A 578 13.46 -2.21 -29.92
CA VAL A 578 14.31 -3.35 -29.57
C VAL A 578 15.67 -2.80 -29.22
N THR A 579 16.16 -3.10 -28.02
CA THR A 579 17.46 -2.67 -27.56
C THR A 579 18.52 -3.37 -28.39
N THR A 580 19.28 -2.59 -29.14
CA THR A 580 20.56 -3.03 -29.69
C THR A 580 21.62 -2.58 -28.68
N GLY A 581 22.65 -3.39 -28.44
CA GLY A 581 23.76 -2.95 -27.58
C GLY A 581 24.24 -1.56 -27.98
N SER A 582 24.60 -0.71 -27.01
CA SER A 582 25.17 0.60 -27.30
C SER A 582 26.67 0.45 -27.53
N TYR A 583 27.23 1.23 -28.46
CA TYR A 583 28.68 1.43 -28.56
C TYR A 583 29.17 2.46 -27.54
N ASP A 584 28.61 2.49 -26.33
CA ASP A 584 28.99 3.47 -25.32
C ASP A 584 30.39 3.10 -24.80
N GLY A 585 31.40 3.84 -25.28
CA GLY A 585 32.82 3.48 -25.20
C GLY A 585 33.55 3.35 -26.56
N ALA A 586 32.89 3.59 -27.69
CA ALA A 586 33.55 3.53 -29.00
C ALA A 586 34.59 4.65 -29.18
N SER A 587 35.85 4.26 -29.33
CA SER A 587 36.92 5.11 -29.82
C SER A 587 37.04 5.01 -31.35
N LYS A 588 37.65 6.03 -31.96
CA LYS A 588 38.08 5.94 -33.37
C LYS A 588 39.18 4.85 -33.46
N PRO A 589 39.24 4.05 -34.55
CA PRO A 589 40.34 3.11 -34.72
C PRO A 589 41.70 3.83 -34.75
N GLU A 590 42.60 3.40 -33.89
CA GLU A 590 43.99 3.83 -33.83
C GLU A 590 44.92 2.72 -34.30
N LEU A 591 45.94 3.08 -35.09
CA LEU A 591 46.93 2.11 -35.57
C LEU A 591 47.84 1.69 -34.42
N VAL A 592 47.82 0.41 -34.07
CA VAL A 592 48.70 -0.18 -33.06
C VAL A 592 50.07 -0.46 -33.65
N ASN A 593 50.11 -1.14 -34.80
CA ASN A 593 51.35 -1.39 -35.54
C ASN A 593 51.04 -1.77 -37.00
N ALA A 594 52.07 -1.72 -37.85
CA ALA A 594 52.00 -2.22 -39.20
C ALA A 594 53.23 -3.10 -39.49
N SER A 595 52.99 -4.18 -40.23
CA SER A 595 54.05 -5.09 -40.64
C SER A 595 53.82 -5.61 -42.06
N GLY A 596 54.88 -5.88 -42.81
CA GLY A 596 54.78 -6.39 -44.16
C GLY A 596 55.78 -7.50 -44.48
N MET A 597 55.36 -8.39 -45.37
CA MET A 597 56.19 -9.45 -45.94
C MET A 597 55.83 -9.62 -47.42
N PHE A 598 56.84 -9.66 -48.29
CA PHE A 598 56.65 -9.71 -49.74
C PHE A 598 55.72 -8.59 -50.24
N ASP A 599 54.62 -8.91 -50.93
CA ASP A 599 53.66 -7.96 -51.45
C ASP A 599 52.45 -7.74 -50.52
N GLU A 600 52.47 -8.21 -49.28
CA GLU A 600 51.38 -8.04 -48.32
C GLU A 600 51.81 -7.19 -47.11
N ILE A 601 50.95 -6.26 -46.69
CA ILE A 601 51.08 -5.49 -45.46
C ILE A 601 49.83 -5.71 -44.61
N THR A 602 50.03 -5.96 -43.33
CA THR A 602 49.01 -6.04 -42.30
C THR A 602 49.15 -4.84 -41.37
N MET A 603 48.10 -4.02 -41.29
CA MET A 603 47.97 -2.94 -40.30
C MET A 603 47.02 -3.41 -39.20
N ASN A 604 47.46 -3.40 -37.94
CA ASN A 604 46.66 -3.80 -36.78
C ASN A 604 46.12 -2.56 -36.06
N PHE A 605 44.82 -2.54 -35.82
CA PHE A 605 44.13 -1.47 -35.09
C PHE A 605 43.68 -1.95 -33.71
N ASP A 606 43.45 -1.01 -32.80
CA ASP A 606 42.93 -1.26 -31.45
C ASP A 606 41.43 -1.60 -31.45
N GLN A 607 40.71 -1.22 -32.52
CA GLN A 607 39.29 -1.48 -32.71
C GLN A 607 39.01 -2.60 -33.72
N THR A 608 37.86 -3.26 -33.56
CA THR A 608 37.33 -4.12 -34.63
C THR A 608 36.78 -3.26 -35.77
N LEU A 609 37.15 -3.57 -37.01
CA LEU A 609 36.86 -2.77 -38.18
C LEU A 609 35.66 -3.30 -38.98
N LYS A 610 34.98 -2.39 -39.67
CA LYS A 610 33.90 -2.69 -40.61
C LYS A 610 34.45 -3.45 -41.81
N LYS A 611 33.91 -4.65 -42.04
CA LYS A 611 34.30 -5.51 -43.18
C LYS A 611 34.07 -4.78 -44.52
N GLY A 612 35.05 -4.83 -45.41
CA GLY A 612 34.87 -4.28 -46.76
C GLY A 612 36.15 -4.16 -47.57
N ARG A 613 35.98 -3.67 -48.80
CA ARG A 613 37.10 -3.17 -49.62
C ARG A 613 37.33 -1.70 -49.26
N LEU A 614 38.59 -1.34 -49.08
CA LEU A 614 39.00 0.04 -48.86
C LEU A 614 39.54 0.62 -50.16
N GLN A 615 39.56 1.95 -50.27
CA GLN A 615 40.13 2.63 -51.42
C GLN A 615 41.66 2.54 -51.37
N PRO A 616 42.33 1.84 -52.30
CA PRO A 616 43.79 1.68 -52.25
C PRO A 616 44.56 3.00 -52.30
N GLY A 617 43.97 4.04 -52.91
CA GLY A 617 44.57 5.37 -53.03
C GLY A 617 44.67 6.16 -51.72
N LEU A 618 44.02 5.70 -50.64
CA LEU A 618 44.14 6.32 -49.31
C LEU A 618 45.40 5.87 -48.58
N PHE A 619 46.07 4.82 -49.07
CA PHE A 619 47.26 4.25 -48.45
C PHE A 619 48.51 4.60 -49.25
N GLN A 620 49.54 5.07 -48.57
CA GLN A 620 50.84 5.37 -49.16
C GLN A 620 51.93 4.61 -48.41
N VAL A 621 52.74 3.84 -49.15
CA VAL A 621 53.88 3.08 -48.61
C VAL A 621 55.16 3.60 -49.25
N LYS A 622 56.17 3.91 -48.43
CA LYS A 622 57.42 4.56 -48.86
C LYS A 622 58.65 3.97 -48.16
N SER A 623 59.80 4.07 -48.82
CA SER A 623 61.14 3.97 -48.22
C SER A 623 62.01 5.04 -48.89
N GLY A 624 62.39 6.07 -48.14
CA GLY A 624 63.06 7.25 -48.70
C GLY A 624 62.22 7.91 -49.80
N SER A 625 62.80 8.06 -51.00
CA SER A 625 62.10 8.58 -52.18
C SER A 625 61.28 7.54 -52.95
N GLN A 626 61.42 6.25 -52.63
CA GLN A 626 60.75 5.16 -53.34
C GLN A 626 59.32 4.97 -52.80
N THR A 627 58.33 4.88 -53.70
CA THR A 627 56.93 4.57 -53.35
C THR A 627 56.54 3.16 -53.77
N TYR A 628 55.76 2.47 -52.95
CA TYR A 628 55.17 1.16 -53.24
C TYR A 628 53.66 1.30 -53.43
N ARG A 629 53.18 0.92 -54.62
CA ARG A 629 51.78 1.11 -54.99
C ARG A 629 50.91 0.03 -54.38
N VAL A 630 49.93 0.43 -53.57
CA VAL A 630 48.86 -0.44 -53.07
C VAL A 630 47.89 -0.76 -54.21
N ARG A 631 47.70 -2.04 -54.53
CA ARG A 631 46.75 -2.52 -55.55
C ARG A 631 45.38 -2.86 -54.96
N LYS A 632 45.35 -3.29 -53.69
CA LYS A 632 44.14 -3.71 -52.99
C LYS A 632 44.28 -3.44 -51.50
N ALA A 633 43.18 -3.06 -50.88
CA ALA A 633 43.06 -2.85 -49.44
C ALA A 633 41.72 -3.43 -48.97
N SER A 634 41.74 -4.21 -47.90
CA SER A 634 40.51 -4.85 -47.39
C SER A 634 40.57 -5.20 -45.91
N VAL A 635 39.39 -5.27 -45.32
CA VAL A 635 39.15 -5.72 -43.94
C VAL A 635 38.31 -7.00 -43.99
N ALA A 636 38.78 -8.05 -43.31
CA ALA A 636 38.06 -9.30 -43.18
C ALA A 636 36.87 -9.20 -42.19
N LYS A 637 36.00 -10.21 -42.12
CA LYS A 637 34.88 -10.20 -41.17
C LYS A 637 35.43 -10.23 -39.73
N ARG A 638 34.93 -9.34 -38.86
CA ARG A 638 35.31 -9.27 -37.43
C ARG A 638 36.83 -9.20 -37.22
N SER A 639 37.51 -8.38 -38.01
CA SER A 639 38.97 -8.24 -37.97
C SER A 639 39.33 -6.83 -37.53
N SER A 640 40.38 -6.70 -36.73
CA SER A 640 41.06 -5.44 -36.44
C SER A 640 42.20 -5.15 -37.43
N GLN A 641 42.26 -5.90 -38.53
CA GLN A 641 43.36 -5.83 -39.49
C GLN A 641 42.90 -5.24 -40.82
N VAL A 642 43.69 -4.30 -41.33
CA VAL A 642 43.66 -3.91 -42.73
C VAL A 642 44.77 -4.68 -43.45
N ILE A 643 44.38 -5.46 -44.46
CA ILE A 643 45.30 -6.15 -45.34
C ILE A 643 45.45 -5.35 -46.62
N LEU A 644 46.68 -4.96 -46.93
CA LEU A 644 47.07 -4.30 -48.17
C LEU A 644 47.87 -5.27 -49.02
N GLU A 645 47.56 -5.32 -50.31
CA GLU A 645 48.41 -5.97 -51.29
C GLU A 645 49.08 -4.90 -52.15
N LEU A 646 50.38 -5.02 -52.36
CA LEU A 646 51.21 -4.13 -53.15
C LEU A 646 51.35 -4.64 -54.59
N LYS A 647 51.66 -3.76 -55.54
CA LYS A 647 51.95 -4.18 -56.92
C LYS A 647 53.28 -4.94 -57.04
N ASN A 648 54.26 -4.57 -56.21
CA ASN A 648 55.60 -5.14 -56.18
C ASN A 648 55.94 -5.54 -54.75
N ASN A 649 56.80 -6.54 -54.58
CA ASN A 649 57.28 -6.97 -53.26
C ASN A 649 58.03 -5.84 -52.55
N LEU A 650 57.88 -5.78 -51.24
CA LEU A 650 58.76 -5.04 -50.34
C LEU A 650 60.19 -5.60 -50.45
N PRO A 651 61.21 -4.74 -50.39
CA PRO A 651 62.61 -5.16 -50.40
C PRO A 651 62.96 -5.89 -49.10
N LEU A 652 63.85 -6.88 -49.14
CA LEU A 652 64.28 -7.60 -47.93
C LEU A 652 65.17 -6.75 -47.01
N PHE A 653 65.78 -5.69 -47.55
CA PHE A 653 66.63 -4.74 -46.82
C PHE A 653 66.44 -3.34 -47.41
N THR A 654 66.34 -2.33 -46.55
CA THR A 654 66.28 -0.92 -46.95
C THR A 654 67.29 -0.10 -46.14
N GLU A 655 67.90 0.90 -46.77
CA GLU A 655 68.71 1.90 -46.04
C GLU A 655 67.82 2.89 -45.28
N ASP A 656 66.71 3.29 -45.89
CA ASP A 656 65.68 4.14 -45.27
C ASP A 656 64.55 3.31 -44.66
N PRO A 657 63.99 3.69 -43.50
CA PRO A 657 62.88 2.97 -42.89
C PRO A 657 61.67 2.95 -43.83
N LEU A 658 60.98 1.80 -43.86
CA LEU A 658 59.69 1.70 -44.52
C LEU A 658 58.63 2.42 -43.68
N THR A 659 57.84 3.26 -44.32
CA THR A 659 56.70 3.95 -43.68
C THR A 659 55.40 3.67 -44.41
N ILE A 660 54.31 3.73 -43.66
CA ILE A 660 52.94 3.65 -44.16
C ILE A 660 52.12 4.84 -43.65
N SER A 661 51.39 5.45 -44.56
CA SER A 661 50.43 6.52 -44.27
C SER A 661 49.03 6.10 -44.72
N TYR A 662 48.02 6.53 -43.99
CA TYR A 662 46.61 6.43 -44.34
C TYR A 662 45.99 7.83 -44.29
N MET A 663 45.32 8.22 -45.36
CA MET A 663 44.64 9.51 -45.43
C MET A 663 43.15 9.32 -45.15
N ASP A 664 42.69 9.91 -44.06
CA ASP A 664 41.27 10.05 -43.77
C ASP A 664 40.65 11.12 -44.68
N MET A 665 39.43 10.90 -45.14
CA MET A 665 38.72 11.87 -45.98
C MET A 665 37.95 12.85 -45.09
N ASN A 666 37.66 14.06 -45.58
CA ASN A 666 36.88 15.01 -44.78
C ASN A 666 35.42 14.56 -44.61
N GLY A 667 34.93 14.55 -43.36
CA GLY A 667 33.57 14.12 -42.98
C GLY A 667 33.53 12.70 -42.42
N ASP A 668 32.35 12.21 -42.06
CA ASP A 668 32.13 10.80 -41.68
C ASP A 668 31.70 10.02 -42.93
N GLN A 669 32.54 9.10 -43.41
CA GLN A 669 32.28 8.32 -44.60
C GLN A 669 31.73 6.94 -44.27
N THR A 670 30.68 6.54 -44.97
CA THR A 670 30.02 5.26 -44.69
C THR A 670 30.66 4.05 -45.40
N ARG A 671 31.62 4.26 -46.31
CA ARG A 671 32.24 3.23 -47.18
C ARG A 671 33.65 3.58 -47.67
N GLY A 672 34.50 2.56 -47.79
CA GLY A 672 35.78 2.64 -48.51
C GLY A 672 36.96 3.19 -47.68
N VAL A 673 36.73 3.45 -46.39
CA VAL A 673 37.66 4.00 -45.41
C VAL A 673 37.87 3.03 -44.25
N VAL A 674 38.92 3.22 -43.46
CA VAL A 674 39.13 2.46 -42.23
C VAL A 674 38.13 2.97 -41.19
N GLN A 675 37.15 2.14 -40.83
CA GLN A 675 36.03 2.52 -39.97
C GLN A 675 35.79 1.43 -38.92
N ALA A 676 35.53 1.82 -37.67
CA ALA A 676 35.08 0.92 -36.61
C ALA A 676 33.70 0.31 -36.95
N ILE A 677 33.33 -0.80 -36.30
CA ILE A 677 31.94 -1.31 -36.43
C ILE A 677 30.93 -0.27 -35.92
N SER A 678 31.32 0.59 -34.96
CA SER A 678 30.52 1.71 -34.46
C SER A 678 30.24 2.83 -35.48
N GLY A 679 30.91 2.82 -36.64
CA GLY A 679 30.78 3.86 -37.66
C GLY A 679 31.80 5.00 -37.54
N LEU A 680 32.63 5.04 -36.49
CA LEU A 680 33.68 6.04 -36.37
C LEU A 680 34.85 5.75 -37.32
N ASP A 681 35.22 6.73 -38.13
CA ASP A 681 36.38 6.65 -39.04
C ASP A 681 37.70 6.82 -38.29
N ALA A 682 38.72 6.07 -38.73
CA ALA A 682 40.08 6.23 -38.26
C ALA A 682 40.64 7.58 -38.73
N GLY A 683 41.38 8.26 -37.86
CA GLY A 683 42.08 9.49 -38.25
C GLY A 683 43.19 9.23 -39.28
N SER A 684 43.67 10.31 -39.91
CA SER A 684 44.83 10.23 -40.80
C SER A 684 46.07 9.75 -40.05
N ILE A 685 46.78 8.78 -40.61
CA ILE A 685 48.03 8.25 -40.11
C ILE A 685 49.14 8.73 -41.03
N THR A 686 50.19 9.34 -40.47
CA THR A 686 51.32 9.88 -41.26
C THR A 686 52.60 9.15 -40.90
N ASP A 687 53.26 8.60 -41.91
CA ASP A 687 54.59 7.98 -41.86
C ASP A 687 54.82 7.01 -40.69
N ALA A 688 53.82 6.19 -40.36
CA ALA A 688 53.95 5.16 -39.34
C ALA A 688 54.97 4.10 -39.78
N GLN A 689 55.83 3.67 -38.84
CA GLN A 689 56.88 2.71 -39.14
C GLN A 689 56.28 1.36 -39.54
N LEU A 690 56.74 0.81 -40.67
CA LEU A 690 56.37 -0.50 -41.17
C LEU A 690 57.49 -1.50 -40.86
N LEU A 691 57.20 -2.45 -39.97
CA LEU A 691 58.14 -3.50 -39.59
C LEU A 691 58.19 -4.60 -40.66
N MET A 692 59.38 -5.12 -40.95
CA MET A 692 59.54 -6.30 -41.81
C MET A 692 59.65 -7.55 -40.94
N PHE A 693 58.97 -8.62 -41.35
CA PHE A 693 59.07 -9.96 -40.73
C PHE A 693 59.84 -10.93 -41.61
#